data_AF-A0A380ZBP4-F1
#
_entry.id   AF-A0A380ZBP4-F1
#
_cell.length_a   1.000
_cell.length_b   1.000
_cell.length_c   1.000
_cell.angle_alpha   90.00
_cell.angle_beta   90.00
_cell.angle_gamma   90.00
#
_symmetry.space_group_name_H-M   'P 1'
#
loop_
_entity.id
_entity.type
_entity.pdbx_description
1 polymer ?
#
loop_
_entity_poly.entity_id
_entity_poly.type
_entity_poly.pdbx_seq_one_letter_code
_entity_poly.pdbx_strand_id
1 'polypeptide(L)'
;MINNPPSLLSLGMAGLFPQSHYSTAEDIQAHKGSLHGVGADIFAGTNSAYSQDNDAQSGNISLEAGQDITFESAQNKQSTQNNMQSASMNIGYSYGTGGAGLLGNASFGKGKGSGEAVHQKNSHIIGTGTLYTNSGGNTTLAGAVASGERVEMEVWGDLTITSRSDTGESSSKQQSVSFGYNGGEKDDAALSTISLNKDKSSSDYHSVVEQSGIKAGDGGFDINVQDKTKLTGGLISSTAPAEQNSLTTGSMSSHDITNSAYAQANSQGFSIAVGGPMYQGKYGVGKNIAKNVLDHAKAKDSEEGYTKSAINDGTIVITDEAGQKALTGQDAEQAVASLNHNTVAAHQGVQQLDVTKLEHIVHENREMATQLLEEGFKVSDESYKTMFIKEHPLAVVDRDEQGNVIYKTDANGVPIRDARGQPIPKFHYLTDEEKQHLQAGSDGKVHVSLNGIFTPPEEAAVYAEQHAENKNVPLYFVVFPEADSAISELLVAGYQKFLENDFWGLTNSTQEAEDLVKVYGNTGLRLNAHSRGGMTVYNGFHSLKQQGFWGIADKTNVNLYGPAANAEATADMLKYLRGDKQTSVGFDGHRYDFVSRIIGGNGYTYETVPAGSTRWKEWWRVATNPISSHTCLGNASDICQKRYGPSHREQKP
;
A
#
# COMPACT_ATOMS: atom_id res chain seq x y z
N MET A 1 -64.00 -11.81 31.40
CA MET A 1 -63.18 -11.81 30.17
C MET A 1 -62.79 -10.38 29.84
N ILE A 2 -61.65 -9.92 30.34
CA ILE A 2 -60.88 -8.79 29.80
C ILE A 2 -59.42 -9.21 29.99
N ASN A 3 -58.76 -9.63 28.91
CA ASN A 3 -57.36 -10.01 28.91
C ASN A 3 -56.51 -8.78 28.57
N ASN A 4 -55.65 -8.38 29.49
CA ASN A 4 -54.56 -7.43 29.26
C ASN A 4 -53.46 -8.08 28.40
N PRO A 5 -52.84 -7.36 27.45
CA PRO A 5 -51.64 -7.81 26.75
C PRO A 5 -50.39 -7.69 27.65
N PRO A 6 -49.32 -8.48 27.40
CA PRO A 6 -48.07 -8.40 28.14
C PRO A 6 -47.29 -7.13 27.78
N SER A 7 -46.79 -6.46 28.81
CA SER A 7 -45.96 -5.26 28.73
C SER A 7 -44.55 -5.60 28.22
N LEU A 8 -44.15 -5.04 27.07
CA LEU A 8 -42.76 -4.87 26.70
C LEU A 8 -42.14 -3.77 27.58
N LEU A 9 -41.13 -4.09 28.39
CA LEU A 9 -40.22 -3.08 28.93
C LEU A 9 -39.17 -2.74 27.87
N SER A 10 -39.33 -1.60 27.20
CA SER A 10 -38.32 -0.98 26.36
C SER A 10 -37.59 0.08 27.18
N LEU A 11 -36.40 -0.21 27.70
CA LEU A 11 -35.53 0.84 28.27
C LEU A 11 -34.84 1.60 27.13
N GLY A 12 -35.32 2.80 26.82
CA GLY A 12 -34.58 3.78 26.04
C GLY A 12 -33.85 4.73 26.97
N MET A 13 -32.52 4.65 27.05
CA MET A 13 -31.68 5.70 27.63
C MET A 13 -30.71 6.23 26.56
N ALA A 14 -31.00 7.42 26.04
CA ALA A 14 -30.10 8.20 25.22
C ALA A 14 -29.46 9.33 26.05
N GLY A 15 -28.15 9.20 26.30
CA GLY A 15 -27.13 10.24 26.45
C GLY A 15 -27.27 11.37 27.49
N LEU A 16 -26.40 11.36 28.52
CA LEU A 16 -25.69 12.54 29.06
C LEU A 16 -24.51 12.07 29.95
N PHE A 17 -23.40 12.82 29.91
CA PHE A 17 -22.06 12.58 30.48
C PHE A 17 -21.99 11.99 31.91
N PRO A 18 -20.91 11.26 32.27
CA PRO A 18 -20.88 10.38 33.44
C PRO A 18 -20.58 11.15 34.74
N GLN A 19 -21.46 11.02 35.73
CA GLN A 19 -21.05 10.99 37.13
C GLN A 19 -21.20 9.55 37.62
N SER A 20 -20.06 8.89 37.76
CA SER A 20 -19.93 7.50 38.18
C SER A 20 -20.18 7.34 39.68
N HIS A 21 -21.25 6.62 40.03
CA HIS A 21 -21.36 5.91 41.30
C HIS A 21 -21.56 4.42 40.99
N TYR A 22 -20.48 3.64 41.07
CA TYR A 22 -20.48 2.18 40.88
C TYR A 22 -20.56 1.51 42.26
N SER A 23 -21.63 0.77 42.52
CA SER A 23 -21.77 -0.11 43.68
C SER A 23 -23.12 -0.85 43.64
N THR A 24 -23.23 -1.99 42.93
CA THR A 24 -24.10 -3.16 43.23
C THR A 24 -23.97 -4.24 42.14
N ALA A 25 -24.27 -5.50 42.50
CA ALA A 25 -24.57 -6.56 41.52
C ALA A 25 -25.76 -6.16 40.63
N GLU A 26 -25.77 -6.59 39.37
CA GLU A 26 -26.87 -6.33 38.43
C GLU A 26 -27.73 -7.60 38.30
N ASP A 27 -29.02 -7.50 38.66
CA ASP A 27 -30.00 -8.60 38.53
C ASP A 27 -31.17 -8.14 37.67
N ILE A 28 -31.33 -8.76 36.50
CA ILE A 28 -32.35 -8.42 35.50
C ILE A 28 -33.21 -9.64 35.24
N GLN A 29 -34.50 -9.55 35.60
CA GLN A 29 -35.42 -10.67 35.51
C GLN A 29 -36.68 -10.36 34.70
N ALA A 30 -37.00 -11.24 33.76
CA ALA A 30 -38.23 -11.24 32.96
C ALA A 30 -38.98 -12.58 33.15
N HIS A 31 -39.63 -12.77 34.29
CA HIS A 31 -40.23 -14.06 34.70
C HIS A 31 -41.13 -14.77 33.67
N LYS A 32 -41.82 -14.04 32.78
CA LYS A 32 -42.68 -14.62 31.72
C LYS A 32 -42.36 -14.11 30.32
N GLY A 33 -41.31 -13.31 30.17
CA GLY A 33 -40.99 -12.60 28.93
C GLY A 33 -39.55 -12.80 28.50
N SER A 34 -39.15 -12.09 27.45
CA SER A 34 -37.80 -12.10 26.90
C SER A 34 -37.00 -10.89 27.38
N LEU A 35 -35.68 -11.03 27.48
CA LEU A 35 -34.74 -9.92 27.61
C LEU A 35 -34.20 -9.60 26.21
N HIS A 36 -34.23 -8.32 25.81
CA HIS A 36 -33.75 -7.89 24.51
C HIS A 36 -32.94 -6.59 24.60
N GLY A 37 -31.65 -6.66 24.31
CA GLY A 37 -30.73 -5.53 24.23
C GLY A 37 -30.24 -5.28 22.80
N VAL A 38 -30.13 -4.02 22.40
CA VAL A 38 -29.59 -3.60 21.08
C VAL A 38 -28.55 -2.51 21.29
N GLY A 39 -27.28 -2.80 20.97
CA GLY A 39 -26.12 -1.94 21.28
C GLY A 39 -26.02 -1.57 22.77
N ALA A 40 -26.54 -2.45 23.63
CA ALA A 40 -26.65 -2.23 25.07
C ALA A 40 -25.31 -2.53 25.75
N ASP A 41 -24.89 -1.66 26.66
CA ASP A 41 -23.70 -1.86 27.47
C ASP A 41 -24.11 -2.00 28.95
N ILE A 42 -23.92 -3.19 29.52
CA ILE A 42 -24.23 -3.57 30.90
C ILE A 42 -22.91 -3.92 31.58
N PHE A 43 -22.60 -3.24 32.68
CA PHE A 43 -21.36 -3.43 33.41
C PHE A 43 -21.62 -3.61 34.90
N ALA A 44 -20.98 -4.59 35.52
CA ALA A 44 -20.97 -4.75 36.98
C ALA A 44 -19.53 -4.90 37.49
N GLY A 45 -19.19 -4.18 38.56
CA GLY A 45 -17.88 -4.25 39.22
C GLY A 45 -17.17 -2.90 39.34
N THR A 46 -16.10 -2.83 40.13
CA THR A 46 -15.29 -1.60 40.33
C THR A 46 -13.84 -1.79 39.90
N ASN A 47 -13.21 -0.72 39.47
CA ASN A 47 -11.75 -0.66 39.32
C ASN A 47 -11.11 -0.67 40.72
N SER A 48 -10.19 -1.62 40.98
CA SER A 48 -9.58 -1.91 42.28
C SER A 48 -8.93 -0.71 43.00
N ALA A 49 -8.74 0.42 42.33
CA ALA A 49 -8.12 1.61 42.91
C ALA A 49 -9.02 2.40 43.90
N TYR A 50 -10.34 2.13 44.00
CA TYR A 50 -11.27 3.00 44.75
C TYR A 50 -12.37 2.32 45.61
N SER A 51 -12.42 1.00 45.77
CA SER A 51 -13.46 0.37 46.61
C SER A 51 -12.96 0.02 48.03
N GLN A 52 -13.65 0.52 49.06
CA GLN A 52 -13.44 0.16 50.47
C GLN A 52 -14.46 -0.85 51.01
N ASP A 53 -15.46 -1.28 50.22
CA ASP A 53 -16.47 -2.26 50.65
C ASP A 53 -16.33 -3.57 49.87
N ASN A 54 -16.03 -4.64 50.62
CA ASN A 54 -15.98 -6.03 50.15
C ASN A 54 -17.39 -6.63 50.21
N ASP A 55 -18.25 -6.31 49.25
CA ASP A 55 -19.40 -7.17 48.96
C ASP A 55 -18.92 -8.29 48.03
N ALA A 56 -19.01 -9.54 48.49
CA ALA A 56 -18.58 -10.73 47.73
C ALA A 56 -19.40 -10.95 46.43
N GLN A 57 -20.52 -10.26 46.27
CA GLN A 57 -21.35 -10.26 45.06
C GLN A 57 -21.07 -9.08 44.13
N SER A 58 -20.18 -8.15 44.52
CA SER A 58 -19.80 -6.99 43.72
C SER A 58 -19.19 -7.44 42.39
N GLY A 59 -19.85 -7.11 41.28
CA GLY A 59 -19.38 -7.46 39.94
C GLY A 59 -20.08 -8.65 39.28
N ASN A 60 -21.01 -9.31 40.00
CA ASN A 60 -21.85 -10.35 39.41
C ASN A 60 -22.97 -9.74 38.57
N ILE A 61 -23.33 -10.44 37.50
CA ILE A 61 -24.48 -10.12 36.64
C ILE A 61 -25.36 -11.37 36.56
N SER A 62 -26.66 -11.22 36.84
CA SER A 62 -27.68 -12.27 36.65
C SER A 62 -28.72 -11.82 35.63
N LEU A 63 -28.92 -12.61 34.57
CA LEU A 63 -29.93 -12.37 33.54
C LEU A 63 -30.89 -13.56 33.46
N GLU A 64 -32.15 -13.36 33.83
CA GLU A 64 -33.16 -14.43 33.78
C GLU A 64 -34.34 -14.05 32.90
N ALA A 65 -34.70 -14.92 31.94
CA ALA A 65 -35.86 -14.75 31.09
C ALA A 65 -36.70 -16.02 31.05
N GLY A 66 -38.02 -15.88 31.22
CA GLY A 66 -38.96 -16.99 31.05
C GLY A 66 -39.12 -17.44 29.59
N GLN A 67 -38.65 -16.63 28.64
CA GLN A 67 -38.56 -16.94 27.21
C GLN A 67 -37.13 -16.71 26.74
N ASP A 68 -36.89 -15.79 25.80
CA ASP A 68 -35.59 -15.64 25.14
C ASP A 68 -34.69 -14.59 25.80
N ILE A 69 -33.37 -14.74 25.67
CA ILE A 69 -32.39 -13.68 25.94
C ILE A 69 -31.71 -13.32 24.62
N THR A 70 -31.87 -12.08 24.17
CA THR A 70 -31.30 -11.62 22.90
C THR A 70 -30.49 -10.35 23.12
N PHE A 71 -29.22 -10.36 22.71
CA PHE A 71 -28.40 -9.17 22.59
C PHE A 71 -27.87 -9.05 21.17
N GLU A 72 -28.10 -7.89 20.57
CA GLU A 72 -27.65 -7.60 19.22
C GLU A 72 -26.83 -6.31 19.16
N SER A 73 -25.96 -6.16 18.16
CA SER A 73 -25.29 -4.87 17.93
C SER A 73 -26.29 -3.75 17.56
N ALA A 74 -25.94 -2.49 17.80
CA ALA A 74 -26.62 -1.38 17.13
C ALA A 74 -26.11 -1.27 15.69
N GLN A 75 -27.02 -1.05 14.73
CA GLN A 75 -26.70 -0.86 13.31
C GLN A 75 -26.87 0.60 12.93
N ASN A 76 -25.78 1.24 12.48
CA ASN A 76 -25.86 2.54 11.82
C ASN A 76 -25.81 2.34 10.32
N LYS A 77 -26.92 2.62 9.62
CA LYS A 77 -27.02 2.54 8.17
C LYS A 77 -26.88 3.93 7.56
N GLN A 78 -25.83 4.16 6.81
CA GLN A 78 -25.60 5.40 6.08
C GLN A 78 -25.87 5.16 4.59
N SER A 79 -26.84 5.87 4.01
CA SER A 79 -27.10 5.88 2.58
C SER A 79 -26.84 7.27 2.03
N THR A 80 -26.02 7.36 0.99
CA THR A 80 -25.68 8.62 0.31
C THR A 80 -26.06 8.51 -1.15
N GLN A 81 -26.79 9.50 -1.66
CA GLN A 81 -27.17 9.57 -3.07
C GLN A 81 -26.89 10.97 -3.60
N ASN A 82 -25.85 11.09 -4.42
CA ASN A 82 -25.37 12.36 -4.93
C ASN A 82 -25.68 12.49 -6.42
N ASN A 83 -26.32 13.59 -6.80
CA ASN A 83 -26.53 13.99 -8.18
C ASN A 83 -25.91 15.37 -8.37
N MET A 84 -24.80 15.46 -9.09
CA MET A 84 -24.12 16.74 -9.34
C MET A 84 -24.27 17.13 -10.81
N GLN A 85 -24.62 18.40 -11.05
CA GLN A 85 -24.59 19.03 -12.36
C GLN A 85 -23.84 20.35 -12.21
N SER A 86 -22.75 20.53 -12.96
CA SER A 86 -21.94 21.73 -12.93
C SER A 86 -21.64 22.19 -14.34
N ALA A 87 -21.75 23.51 -14.56
CA ALA A 87 -21.35 24.18 -15.78
C ALA A 87 -20.42 25.33 -15.38
N SER A 88 -19.22 25.37 -15.92
CA SER A 88 -18.24 26.43 -15.63
C SER A 88 -17.59 26.93 -16.92
N MET A 89 -17.38 28.25 -16.98
CA MET A 89 -16.70 28.95 -18.07
C MET A 89 -15.57 29.77 -17.44
N ASN A 90 -14.32 29.47 -17.79
CA ASN A 90 -13.14 30.20 -17.32
C ASN A 90 -12.45 30.88 -18.50
N ILE A 91 -12.17 32.19 -18.36
CA ILE A 91 -11.42 33.00 -19.31
C ILE A 91 -10.15 33.47 -18.61
N GLY A 92 -8.99 33.06 -19.10
CA GLY A 92 -7.68 33.38 -18.51
C GLY A 92 -6.77 34.14 -19.49
N TYR A 93 -5.97 35.06 -18.97
CA TYR A 93 -4.88 35.73 -19.68
C TYR A 93 -3.53 35.19 -19.18
N SER A 94 -2.65 34.76 -20.09
CA SER A 94 -1.28 34.32 -19.74
C SER A 94 -0.24 35.17 -20.47
N TYR A 95 0.83 35.54 -19.76
CA TYR A 95 1.97 36.28 -20.30
C TYR A 95 3.23 35.40 -20.22
N GLY A 96 3.75 34.98 -21.38
CA GLY A 96 5.04 34.29 -21.53
C GLY A 96 5.92 35.05 -22.53
N THR A 97 7.22 34.69 -22.62
CA THR A 97 8.28 35.39 -23.38
C THR A 97 8.12 35.38 -24.91
N GLY A 98 6.91 35.17 -25.43
CA GLY A 98 6.54 35.18 -26.84
C GLY A 98 5.15 35.77 -27.17
N GLY A 99 4.56 36.61 -26.31
CA GLY A 99 3.33 37.38 -26.61
C GLY A 99 2.10 37.01 -25.78
N ALA A 100 1.09 37.89 -25.77
CA ALA A 100 -0.15 37.75 -25.00
C ALA A 100 -1.19 36.91 -25.76
N GLY A 101 -1.71 35.85 -25.13
CA GLY A 101 -2.78 35.00 -25.66
C GLY A 101 -3.97 34.87 -24.71
N LEU A 102 -5.18 34.85 -25.27
CA LEU A 102 -6.44 34.62 -24.56
C LEU A 102 -6.77 33.12 -24.60
N LEU A 103 -6.83 32.47 -23.43
CA LEU A 103 -7.26 31.07 -23.31
C LEU A 103 -8.67 31.02 -22.72
N GLY A 104 -9.59 30.35 -23.41
CA GLY A 104 -10.97 30.13 -22.96
C GLY A 104 -11.27 28.64 -22.84
N ASN A 105 -11.68 28.20 -21.64
CA ASN A 105 -12.06 26.81 -21.37
C ASN A 105 -13.50 26.75 -20.81
N ALA A 106 -14.35 25.94 -21.44
CA ALA A 106 -15.69 25.65 -20.95
C ALA A 106 -15.79 24.17 -20.56
N SER A 107 -16.34 23.88 -19.38
CA SER A 107 -16.51 22.50 -18.91
C SER A 107 -17.92 22.25 -18.36
N PHE A 108 -18.48 21.09 -18.73
CA PHE A 108 -19.81 20.63 -18.35
C PHE A 108 -19.70 19.25 -17.73
N GLY A 109 -20.17 19.08 -16.50
CA GLY A 109 -20.04 17.85 -15.74
C GLY A 109 -21.38 17.37 -15.18
N LYS A 110 -21.61 16.06 -15.26
CA LYS A 110 -22.71 15.38 -14.58
C LYS A 110 -22.19 14.15 -13.85
N GLY A 111 -22.42 14.09 -12.55
CA GLY A 111 -22.00 12.99 -11.68
C GLY A 111 -23.19 12.35 -10.97
N LYS A 112 -23.14 11.03 -10.83
CA LYS A 112 -24.02 10.27 -9.93
C LYS A 112 -23.18 9.36 -9.06
N GLY A 113 -23.44 9.37 -7.76
CA GLY A 113 -22.82 8.46 -6.81
C GLY A 113 -23.86 7.91 -5.85
N SER A 114 -23.72 6.64 -5.50
CA SER A 114 -24.45 6.00 -4.42
C SER A 114 -23.48 5.28 -3.51
N GLY A 115 -23.73 5.35 -2.21
CA GLY A 115 -22.99 4.58 -1.22
C GLY A 115 -23.92 4.12 -0.12
N GLU A 116 -23.78 2.87 0.28
CA GLU A 116 -24.46 2.29 1.43
C GLU A 116 -23.41 1.71 2.37
N ALA A 117 -23.47 2.09 3.64
CA ALA A 117 -22.61 1.53 4.67
C ALA A 117 -23.45 1.12 5.87
N VAL A 118 -23.07 0.00 6.49
CA VAL A 118 -23.60 -0.48 7.75
C VAL A 118 -22.44 -0.61 8.72
N HIS A 119 -22.49 0.12 9.81
CA HIS A 119 -21.57 -0.03 10.93
C HIS A 119 -22.25 -0.72 12.10
N GLN A 120 -21.55 -1.69 12.69
CA GLN A 120 -22.00 -2.46 13.84
C GLN A 120 -21.34 -1.91 15.10
N LYS A 121 -22.12 -1.68 16.16
CA LYS A 121 -21.62 -1.47 17.52
C LYS A 121 -22.12 -2.59 18.40
N ASN A 122 -21.25 -3.49 18.85
CA ASN A 122 -21.67 -4.64 19.66
C ASN A 122 -22.33 -4.23 20.98
N SER A 123 -23.23 -5.08 21.46
CA SER A 123 -23.68 -5.04 22.86
C SER A 123 -22.62 -5.66 23.77
N HIS A 124 -22.47 -5.14 24.98
CA HIS A 124 -21.53 -5.66 25.98
C HIS A 124 -22.26 -5.98 27.28
N ILE A 125 -22.06 -7.18 27.79
CA ILE A 125 -22.45 -7.57 29.15
C ILE A 125 -21.15 -7.98 29.83
N ILE A 126 -20.62 -7.17 30.74
CA ILE A 126 -19.29 -7.36 31.31
C ILE A 126 -19.35 -7.24 32.83
N GLY A 127 -19.22 -8.37 33.52
CA GLY A 127 -19.07 -8.45 34.96
C GLY A 127 -17.61 -8.70 35.36
N THR A 128 -17.16 -8.16 36.48
CA THR A 128 -15.86 -8.54 37.08
C THR A 128 -15.96 -9.82 37.94
N GLY A 129 -17.17 -10.32 38.16
CA GLY A 129 -17.46 -11.56 38.89
C GLY A 129 -18.14 -12.60 37.99
N THR A 130 -19.09 -13.36 38.54
CA THR A 130 -19.85 -14.36 37.78
C THR A 130 -20.91 -13.70 36.91
N LEU A 131 -20.94 -14.06 35.63
CA LEU A 131 -22.06 -13.81 34.74
C LEU A 131 -22.93 -15.07 34.70
N TYR A 132 -24.11 -15.01 35.30
CA TYR A 132 -25.13 -16.06 35.27
C TYR A 132 -26.26 -15.67 34.31
N THR A 133 -26.66 -16.59 33.42
CA THR A 133 -27.78 -16.38 32.51
C THR A 133 -28.68 -17.60 32.45
N ASN A 134 -30.00 -17.40 32.45
CA ASN A 134 -31.00 -18.46 32.32
C ASN A 134 -32.12 -18.04 31.37
N SER A 135 -32.26 -18.72 30.22
CA SER A 135 -33.33 -18.48 29.25
C SER A 135 -34.25 -19.69 29.13
N GLY A 136 -35.55 -19.51 29.40
CA GLY A 136 -36.58 -20.54 29.18
C GLY A 136 -36.84 -20.90 27.72
N GLY A 137 -36.28 -20.11 26.79
CA GLY A 137 -36.23 -20.37 25.35
C GLY A 137 -34.80 -20.22 24.81
N ASN A 138 -34.63 -19.42 23.76
CA ASN A 138 -33.36 -19.27 23.05
C ASN A 138 -32.49 -18.18 23.69
N THR A 139 -31.16 -18.32 23.56
CA THR A 139 -30.20 -17.25 23.83
C THR A 139 -29.47 -16.86 22.54
N THR A 140 -29.47 -15.57 22.19
CA THR A 140 -28.84 -15.04 20.97
C THR A 140 -27.87 -13.90 21.27
N LEU A 141 -26.62 -14.04 20.85
CA LEU A 141 -25.57 -13.02 20.87
C LEU A 141 -25.18 -12.66 19.42
N ALA A 142 -25.84 -11.67 18.83
CA ALA A 142 -25.67 -11.29 17.43
C ALA A 142 -25.01 -9.90 17.30
N GLY A 143 -23.68 -9.84 17.33
CA GLY A 143 -22.96 -8.59 17.58
C GLY A 143 -22.99 -8.27 19.08
N ALA A 144 -22.64 -9.23 19.93
CA ALA A 144 -22.66 -9.08 21.37
C ALA A 144 -21.56 -9.87 22.07
N VAL A 145 -20.99 -9.28 23.13
CA VAL A 145 -19.96 -9.89 23.98
C VAL A 145 -20.50 -10.03 25.40
N ALA A 146 -20.49 -11.26 25.90
CA ALA A 146 -20.83 -11.61 27.27
C ALA A 146 -19.56 -12.02 28.01
N SER A 147 -19.20 -11.35 29.10
CA SER A 147 -17.96 -11.57 29.82
C SER A 147 -18.14 -11.56 31.34
N GLY A 148 -17.44 -12.47 32.00
CA GLY A 148 -17.36 -12.60 33.46
C GLY A 148 -16.08 -13.32 33.85
N GLU A 149 -15.68 -13.23 35.11
CA GLU A 149 -14.60 -14.05 35.66
C GLU A 149 -14.96 -15.55 35.57
N ARG A 150 -16.23 -15.86 35.84
CA ARG A 150 -16.87 -17.14 35.54
C ARG A 150 -18.14 -16.87 34.73
N VAL A 151 -18.45 -17.74 33.79
CA VAL A 151 -19.71 -17.66 33.02
C VAL A 151 -20.51 -18.94 33.25
N GLU A 152 -21.75 -18.79 33.69
CA GLU A 152 -22.70 -19.89 33.88
C GLU A 152 -23.95 -19.60 33.04
N MET A 153 -24.32 -20.51 32.15
CA MET A 153 -25.38 -20.27 31.17
C MET A 153 -26.28 -21.48 30.98
N GLU A 154 -27.57 -21.32 31.29
CA GLU A 154 -28.63 -22.30 31.09
C GLU A 154 -29.56 -21.85 29.96
N VAL A 155 -29.62 -22.62 28.87
CA VAL A 155 -30.42 -22.30 27.67
C VAL A 155 -31.35 -23.46 27.36
N TRP A 156 -32.65 -23.27 27.55
CA TRP A 156 -33.65 -24.33 27.32
C TRP A 156 -34.03 -24.54 25.85
N GLY A 157 -33.59 -23.66 24.95
CA GLY A 157 -33.69 -23.81 23.49
C GLY A 157 -32.31 -23.75 22.82
N ASP A 158 -32.18 -22.92 21.78
CA ASP A 158 -30.94 -22.75 21.01
C ASP A 158 -30.05 -21.63 21.58
N LEU A 159 -28.74 -21.86 21.59
CA LEU A 159 -27.69 -20.85 21.77
C LEU A 159 -27.10 -20.45 20.42
N THR A 160 -27.29 -19.19 20.02
CA THR A 160 -26.72 -18.64 18.77
C THR A 160 -25.74 -17.52 19.04
N ILE A 161 -24.50 -17.66 18.58
CA ILE A 161 -23.46 -16.61 18.64
C ILE A 161 -23.02 -16.26 17.23
N THR A 162 -23.30 -15.03 16.80
CA THR A 162 -23.04 -14.57 15.44
C THR A 162 -22.33 -13.23 15.44
N SER A 163 -21.08 -13.22 14.99
CA SER A 163 -20.35 -11.98 14.70
C SER A 163 -21.00 -11.25 13.54
N ARG A 164 -21.21 -9.93 13.66
CA ARG A 164 -21.80 -9.11 12.61
C ARG A 164 -20.74 -8.28 11.90
N SER A 165 -20.71 -8.37 10.58
CA SER A 165 -19.77 -7.60 9.76
C SER A 165 -20.28 -6.18 9.56
N ASP A 166 -19.35 -5.24 9.58
CA ASP A 166 -19.52 -3.96 8.91
C ASP A 166 -19.55 -4.21 7.40
N THR A 167 -20.42 -3.49 6.70
CA THR A 167 -20.51 -3.57 5.24
C THR A 167 -20.42 -2.17 4.63
N GLY A 168 -19.81 -2.05 3.47
CA GLY A 168 -19.76 -0.80 2.74
C GLY A 168 -19.72 -1.06 1.25
N GLU A 169 -20.74 -0.62 0.53
CA GLU A 169 -20.75 -0.64 -0.92
C GLU A 169 -20.82 0.78 -1.45
N SER A 170 -19.98 1.12 -2.41
CA SER A 170 -20.07 2.39 -3.09
C SER A 170 -19.90 2.22 -4.58
N SER A 171 -20.65 3.01 -5.34
CA SER A 171 -20.48 3.12 -6.78
C SER A 171 -20.56 4.58 -7.18
N SER A 172 -19.58 5.03 -7.95
CA SER A 172 -19.56 6.37 -8.49
C SER A 172 -19.48 6.30 -10.02
N LYS A 173 -20.15 7.25 -10.67
CA LYS A 173 -20.04 7.46 -12.11
C LYS A 173 -20.04 8.94 -12.41
N GLN A 174 -18.94 9.43 -12.95
CA GLN A 174 -18.79 10.82 -13.36
C GLN A 174 -18.61 10.91 -14.86
N GLN A 175 -19.26 11.90 -15.48
CA GLN A 175 -19.08 12.21 -16.90
C GLN A 175 -18.84 13.70 -17.03
N SER A 176 -17.77 14.08 -17.72
CA SER A 176 -17.50 15.48 -18.02
C SER A 176 -17.08 15.66 -19.47
N VAL A 177 -17.39 16.84 -19.99
CA VAL A 177 -17.05 17.29 -21.33
C VAL A 177 -16.40 18.66 -21.19
N SER A 178 -15.20 18.81 -21.73
CA SER A 178 -14.45 20.05 -21.73
C SER A 178 -14.03 20.45 -23.14
N PHE A 179 -14.13 21.75 -23.41
CA PHE A 179 -13.77 22.37 -24.68
C PHE A 179 -12.77 23.49 -24.43
N GLY A 180 -11.60 23.40 -25.06
CA GLY A 180 -10.53 24.40 -24.97
C GLY A 180 -10.23 25.01 -26.34
N TYR A 181 -10.11 26.35 -26.37
CA TYR A 181 -9.75 27.10 -27.57
C TYR A 181 -8.52 27.98 -27.33
N ASN A 182 -7.57 27.97 -28.27
CA ASN A 182 -6.36 28.79 -28.24
C ASN A 182 -6.36 29.76 -29.44
N GLY A 183 -6.56 31.07 -29.17
CA GLY A 183 -6.54 32.12 -30.20
C GLY A 183 -5.23 32.88 -30.23
N GLY A 184 -4.38 32.60 -31.22
CA GLY A 184 -3.23 33.44 -31.61
C GLY A 184 -3.47 34.06 -32.98
N GLU A 185 -3.08 35.33 -33.18
CA GLU A 185 -3.27 36.02 -34.46
C GLU A 185 -2.28 35.53 -35.53
N LYS A 186 -2.86 35.18 -36.69
CA LYS A 186 -2.32 35.03 -38.06
C LYS A 186 -1.44 33.80 -38.37
N ASP A 187 -2.06 32.94 -39.19
CA ASP A 187 -1.54 31.89 -40.07
C ASP A 187 -1.16 30.50 -39.54
N ASP A 188 -1.34 30.20 -38.25
CA ASP A 188 -1.27 28.81 -37.76
C ASP A 188 -2.63 28.31 -37.25
N ALA A 189 -2.98 27.07 -37.62
CA ALA A 189 -4.27 26.44 -37.37
C ALA A 189 -4.69 26.53 -35.89
N ALA A 190 -5.89 27.08 -35.64
CA ALA A 190 -6.48 27.15 -34.30
C ALA A 190 -6.60 25.75 -33.69
N LEU A 191 -5.79 25.47 -32.66
CA LEU A 191 -5.87 24.24 -31.89
C LEU A 191 -7.15 24.27 -31.04
N SER A 192 -8.10 23.40 -31.38
CA SER A 192 -9.32 23.18 -30.61
C SER A 192 -9.23 21.81 -29.95
N THR A 193 -9.26 21.77 -28.61
CA THR A 193 -9.19 20.51 -27.85
C THR A 193 -10.56 20.18 -27.29
N ILE A 194 -11.08 18.99 -27.63
CA ILE A 194 -12.34 18.46 -27.09
C ILE A 194 -11.99 17.25 -26.24
N SER A 195 -12.31 17.27 -24.94
CA SER A 195 -12.09 16.16 -24.01
C SER A 195 -13.41 15.64 -23.43
N LEU A 196 -13.62 14.32 -23.53
CA LEU A 196 -14.76 13.59 -22.97
C LEU A 196 -14.25 12.61 -21.92
N ASN A 197 -14.72 12.71 -20.68
CA ASN A 197 -14.23 11.92 -19.55
C ASN A 197 -15.39 11.12 -18.95
N LYS A 198 -15.13 9.85 -18.61
CA LYS A 198 -16.06 8.94 -17.94
C LYS A 198 -15.30 8.16 -16.88
N ASP A 199 -15.56 8.49 -15.63
CA ASP A 199 -14.94 7.83 -14.48
C ASP A 199 -15.97 6.94 -13.81
N LYS A 200 -15.51 5.77 -13.35
CA LYS A 200 -16.29 4.84 -12.54
C LYS A 200 -15.40 4.32 -11.41
N SER A 201 -15.93 4.34 -10.20
CA SER A 201 -15.33 3.61 -9.08
C SER A 201 -16.37 2.71 -8.43
N SER A 202 -15.90 1.61 -7.87
CA SER A 202 -16.70 0.79 -6.97
C SER A 202 -15.84 0.27 -5.83
N SER A 203 -16.45 0.12 -4.67
CA SER A 203 -15.83 -0.53 -3.52
C SER A 203 -16.85 -1.37 -2.79
N ASP A 204 -16.39 -2.54 -2.35
CA ASP A 204 -17.13 -3.49 -1.56
C ASP A 204 -16.31 -3.83 -0.32
N TYR A 205 -16.90 -3.66 0.85
CA TYR A 205 -16.29 -3.91 2.15
C TYR A 205 -17.20 -4.81 2.96
N HIS A 206 -16.63 -5.85 3.54
CA HIS A 206 -17.31 -6.78 4.43
C HIS A 206 -16.31 -7.30 5.46
N SER A 207 -16.31 -6.77 6.69
CA SER A 207 -15.42 -7.26 7.73
C SER A 207 -16.09 -7.22 9.09
N VAL A 208 -15.89 -8.28 9.88
CA VAL A 208 -16.12 -8.22 11.32
C VAL A 208 -15.05 -7.30 11.93
N VAL A 209 -15.48 -6.33 12.73
CA VAL A 209 -14.57 -5.45 13.50
C VAL A 209 -14.36 -6.01 14.91
N GLU A 210 -15.42 -6.58 15.47
CA GLU A 210 -15.40 -7.19 16.80
C GLU A 210 -16.21 -8.49 16.81
N GLN A 211 -15.59 -9.58 17.26
CA GLN A 211 -16.26 -10.87 17.39
C GLN A 211 -17.31 -10.87 18.49
N SER A 212 -18.46 -11.47 18.20
CA SER A 212 -19.43 -11.85 19.22
C SER A 212 -18.96 -13.09 19.96
N GLY A 213 -19.25 -13.16 21.24
CA GLY A 213 -18.81 -14.31 22.02
C GLY A 213 -19.00 -14.21 23.51
N ILE A 214 -18.67 -15.34 24.14
CA ILE A 214 -18.61 -15.52 25.58
C ILE A 214 -17.13 -15.51 25.99
N LYS A 215 -16.78 -14.72 27.00
CA LYS A 215 -15.40 -14.55 27.48
C LYS A 215 -15.35 -14.73 29.00
N ALA A 216 -14.93 -15.91 29.43
CA ALA A 216 -14.69 -16.22 30.83
C ALA A 216 -13.25 -15.85 31.25
N GLY A 217 -13.06 -15.51 32.52
CA GLY A 217 -11.76 -15.39 33.17
C GLY A 217 -11.21 -16.74 33.63
N ASP A 218 -10.48 -16.73 34.75
CA ASP A 218 -9.82 -17.91 35.33
C ASP A 218 -10.81 -18.84 36.04
N GLY A 219 -12.05 -18.40 36.28
CA GLY A 219 -13.16 -19.19 36.81
C GLY A 219 -13.87 -20.08 35.79
N GLY A 220 -13.50 -19.99 34.50
CA GLY A 220 -13.98 -20.87 33.43
C GLY A 220 -15.43 -20.60 33.00
N PHE A 221 -15.92 -21.43 32.08
CA PHE A 221 -17.32 -21.41 31.66
C PHE A 221 -18.02 -22.74 31.93
N ASP A 222 -19.30 -22.67 32.30
CA ASP A 222 -20.20 -23.81 32.34
C ASP A 222 -21.48 -23.45 31.58
N ILE A 223 -21.65 -24.05 30.40
CA ILE A 223 -22.70 -23.70 29.46
C ILE A 223 -23.51 -24.96 29.16
N ASN A 224 -24.81 -24.90 29.42
CA ASN A 224 -25.74 -25.99 29.18
C ASN A 224 -26.84 -25.52 28.22
N VAL A 225 -26.94 -26.19 27.08
CA VAL A 225 -27.87 -25.87 25.98
C VAL A 225 -28.70 -27.10 25.67
N GLN A 226 -30.01 -27.00 25.83
CA GLN A 226 -30.90 -28.13 25.66
C GLN A 226 -30.98 -28.59 24.19
N ASP A 227 -31.03 -27.63 23.25
CA ASP A 227 -31.19 -27.92 21.82
C ASP A 227 -29.87 -27.70 21.05
N LYS A 228 -29.67 -26.55 20.39
CA LYS A 228 -28.54 -26.38 19.46
C LYS A 228 -27.62 -25.24 19.83
N THR A 229 -26.32 -25.46 19.69
CA THR A 229 -25.31 -24.38 19.70
C THR A 229 -24.85 -24.05 18.29
N LYS A 230 -25.10 -22.82 17.84
CA LYS A 230 -24.67 -22.32 16.52
C LYS A 230 -23.66 -21.19 16.68
N LEU A 231 -22.46 -21.39 16.15
CA LEU A 231 -21.42 -20.37 16.08
C LEU A 231 -21.22 -19.93 14.63
N THR A 232 -21.28 -18.61 14.37
CA THR A 232 -20.94 -18.03 13.06
C THR A 232 -19.94 -16.89 13.29
N GLY A 233 -18.65 -17.18 13.09
CA GLY A 233 -17.55 -16.33 13.55
C GLY A 233 -17.59 -16.04 15.05
N GLY A 234 -18.36 -16.81 15.81
CA GLY A 234 -18.61 -16.65 17.24
C GLY A 234 -17.56 -17.34 18.11
N LEU A 235 -17.27 -16.72 19.26
CA LEU A 235 -16.19 -17.14 20.17
C LEU A 235 -16.74 -17.60 21.53
N ILE A 236 -16.23 -18.71 22.06
CA ILE A 236 -16.36 -19.05 23.49
C ILE A 236 -14.95 -19.22 24.03
N SER A 237 -14.49 -18.30 24.86
CA SER A 237 -13.09 -18.23 25.32
C SER A 237 -13.00 -18.19 26.83
N SER A 238 -11.89 -18.70 27.36
CA SER A 238 -11.57 -18.64 28.79
C SER A 238 -10.05 -18.53 28.99
N THR A 239 -9.63 -17.90 30.09
CA THR A 239 -8.24 -17.98 30.57
C THR A 239 -8.02 -19.14 31.55
N ALA A 240 -9.08 -19.81 31.99
CA ALA A 240 -9.03 -20.95 32.89
C ALA A 240 -8.45 -22.22 32.23
N PRO A 241 -7.85 -23.13 33.02
CA PRO A 241 -7.52 -24.48 32.60
C PRO A 241 -8.74 -25.24 32.03
N ALA A 242 -8.49 -26.18 31.11
CA ALA A 242 -9.54 -26.89 30.38
C ALA A 242 -10.53 -27.63 31.30
N GLU A 243 -10.09 -28.11 32.46
CA GLU A 243 -10.95 -28.78 33.45
C GLU A 243 -12.03 -27.89 34.07
N GLN A 244 -11.93 -26.56 33.94
CA GLN A 244 -12.94 -25.61 34.44
C GLN A 244 -13.90 -25.14 33.36
N ASN A 245 -13.78 -25.68 32.15
CA ASN A 245 -14.56 -25.32 30.98
C ASN A 245 -15.46 -26.48 30.58
N SER A 246 -16.77 -26.28 30.59
CA SER A 246 -17.78 -27.25 30.15
C SER A 246 -18.81 -26.64 29.21
N LEU A 247 -19.06 -27.33 28.10
CA LEU A 247 -20.19 -27.07 27.20
C LEU A 247 -20.97 -28.36 26.98
N THR A 248 -22.21 -28.41 27.46
CA THR A 248 -23.16 -29.48 27.14
C THR A 248 -24.20 -28.93 26.17
N THR A 249 -24.42 -29.61 25.05
CA THR A 249 -25.37 -29.16 24.01
C THR A 249 -26.09 -30.35 23.38
N GLY A 250 -27.30 -30.16 22.85
CA GLY A 250 -27.98 -31.19 22.06
C GLY A 250 -27.23 -31.51 20.78
N SER A 251 -27.04 -30.51 19.93
CA SER A 251 -26.19 -30.59 18.73
C SER A 251 -25.51 -29.24 18.44
N MET A 252 -24.48 -29.21 17.61
CA MET A 252 -23.75 -28.00 17.30
C MET A 252 -23.28 -27.86 15.86
N SER A 253 -23.12 -26.61 15.45
CA SER A 253 -22.52 -26.24 14.16
C SER A 253 -21.67 -24.97 14.29
N SER A 254 -20.57 -24.93 13.55
CA SER A 254 -19.66 -23.78 13.48
C SER A 254 -19.46 -23.37 12.03
N HIS A 255 -19.42 -22.06 11.78
CA HIS A 255 -19.16 -21.49 10.46
C HIS A 255 -18.22 -20.30 10.60
N ASP A 256 -17.27 -20.16 9.69
CA ASP A 256 -16.38 -19.02 9.64
C ASP A 256 -16.97 -17.90 8.76
N ILE A 257 -16.61 -16.65 9.05
CA ILE A 257 -16.92 -15.50 8.20
C ILE A 257 -15.65 -15.11 7.46
N THR A 258 -15.75 -14.92 6.15
CA THR A 258 -14.66 -14.36 5.33
C THR A 258 -14.73 -12.84 5.40
N ASN A 259 -13.63 -12.19 5.80
CA ASN A 259 -13.53 -10.73 5.74
C ASN A 259 -12.88 -10.32 4.42
N SER A 260 -13.39 -9.28 3.77
CA SER A 260 -12.88 -8.81 2.49
C SER A 260 -13.04 -7.30 2.32
N ALA A 261 -12.07 -6.68 1.67
CA ALA A 261 -12.15 -5.31 1.18
C ALA A 261 -11.68 -5.31 -0.27
N TYR A 262 -12.50 -4.78 -1.16
CA TYR A 262 -12.20 -4.64 -2.58
C TYR A 262 -12.48 -3.22 -3.04
N ALA A 263 -11.57 -2.67 -3.84
CA ALA A 263 -11.80 -1.39 -4.48
C ALA A 263 -11.23 -1.39 -5.90
N GLN A 264 -11.96 -0.78 -6.81
CA GLN A 264 -11.51 -0.55 -8.17
C GLN A 264 -11.91 0.85 -8.64
N ALA A 265 -11.01 1.46 -9.42
CA ALA A 265 -11.27 2.69 -10.12
C ALA A 265 -10.90 2.50 -11.60
N ASN A 266 -11.76 3.01 -12.48
CA ASN A 266 -11.57 2.98 -13.92
C ASN A 266 -11.91 4.36 -14.50
N SER A 267 -10.97 4.91 -15.26
CA SER A 267 -11.21 6.11 -16.05
C SER A 267 -11.13 5.78 -17.53
N GLN A 268 -12.14 6.23 -18.26
CA GLN A 268 -12.13 6.28 -19.72
C GLN A 268 -12.17 7.73 -20.14
N GLY A 269 -11.36 8.12 -21.11
CA GLY A 269 -11.71 9.33 -21.81
C GLY A 269 -10.85 9.68 -23.00
N PHE A 270 -11.42 10.60 -23.75
CA PHE A 270 -11.20 10.77 -25.16
C PHE A 270 -10.91 12.24 -25.41
N SER A 271 -9.67 12.57 -25.74
CA SER A 271 -9.25 13.91 -26.13
C SER A 271 -8.95 13.96 -27.63
N ILE A 272 -9.60 14.86 -28.36
CA ILE A 272 -9.27 15.18 -29.76
C ILE A 272 -8.65 16.56 -29.79
N ALA A 273 -7.39 16.66 -30.22
CA ALA A 273 -6.77 17.90 -30.65
C ALA A 273 -6.98 18.07 -32.17
N VAL A 274 -7.86 18.98 -32.56
CA VAL A 274 -8.14 19.29 -33.98
C VAL A 274 -7.17 20.41 -34.42
N GLY A 275 -6.31 20.14 -35.42
CA GLY A 275 -5.55 21.19 -36.13
C GLY A 275 -4.00 21.14 -36.12
N GLY A 276 -3.34 20.19 -35.45
CA GLY A 276 -1.86 20.14 -35.39
C GLY A 276 -1.14 19.53 -36.62
N PRO A 277 0.20 19.61 -36.73
CA PRO A 277 1.00 19.11 -37.86
C PRO A 277 0.83 17.61 -38.16
N MET A 278 0.16 16.86 -37.29
CA MET A 278 -0.33 15.49 -37.54
C MET A 278 -1.31 15.38 -38.72
N TYR A 279 -1.89 16.49 -39.19
CA TYR A 279 -2.83 16.52 -40.32
C TYR A 279 -2.17 16.70 -41.70
N GLN A 280 -0.87 17.00 -41.79
CA GLN A 280 -0.18 17.18 -43.08
C GLN A 280 1.17 16.44 -43.14
N GLY A 281 1.19 15.27 -43.77
CA GLY A 281 2.43 14.59 -44.15
C GLY A 281 2.35 13.06 -44.21
N LYS A 282 3.32 12.44 -44.90
CA LYS A 282 3.45 11.03 -45.32
C LYS A 282 3.57 9.98 -44.17
N TYR A 283 3.06 10.25 -42.98
CA TYR A 283 3.18 9.39 -41.79
C TYR A 283 1.81 8.96 -41.22
N GLY A 284 0.82 8.75 -42.11
CA GLY A 284 -0.56 8.40 -41.78
C GLY A 284 -0.81 7.01 -41.18
N VAL A 285 0.20 6.34 -40.61
CA VAL A 285 0.09 4.97 -40.06
C VAL A 285 -0.23 4.98 -38.54
N GLY A 286 -0.08 6.11 -37.86
CA GLY A 286 -0.38 6.27 -36.42
C GLY A 286 -1.87 6.44 -36.06
N LYS A 287 -2.81 6.22 -36.99
CA LYS A 287 -4.25 6.50 -36.80
C LYS A 287 -4.96 5.66 -35.71
N ASN A 288 -4.36 4.56 -35.25
CA ASN A 288 -5.00 3.61 -34.33
C ASN A 288 -4.28 3.44 -32.98
N ILE A 289 -3.02 3.91 -32.84
CA ILE A 289 -2.22 3.66 -31.63
C ILE A 289 -2.59 4.64 -30.51
N ALA A 290 -2.84 5.91 -30.84
CA ALA A 290 -3.33 6.92 -29.89
C ALA A 290 -4.77 6.67 -29.40
N LYS A 291 -5.51 5.74 -30.04
CA LYS A 291 -6.94 5.51 -29.78
C LYS A 291 -7.21 4.52 -28.65
N ASN A 292 -6.27 3.64 -28.31
CA ASN A 292 -6.52 2.56 -27.32
C ASN A 292 -5.83 2.80 -25.97
N VAL A 293 -4.74 3.57 -25.93
CA VAL A 293 -3.89 3.72 -24.73
C VAL A 293 -4.48 4.70 -23.71
N LEU A 294 -5.23 5.71 -24.16
CA LEU A 294 -5.83 6.72 -23.28
C LEU A 294 -7.18 6.30 -22.68
N ASP A 295 -7.78 5.22 -23.19
CA ASP A 295 -9.19 4.88 -22.91
C ASP A 295 -9.41 4.02 -21.65
N HIS A 296 -8.36 3.49 -20.99
CA HIS A 296 -8.53 2.48 -19.93
C HIS A 296 -7.45 2.52 -18.83
N ALA A 297 -7.40 3.58 -18.02
CA ALA A 297 -6.63 3.54 -16.77
C ALA A 297 -7.44 2.80 -15.70
N LYS A 298 -6.92 1.66 -15.22
CA LYS A 298 -7.56 0.83 -14.19
C LYS A 298 -6.60 0.62 -13.02
N ALA A 299 -7.08 0.89 -11.81
CA ALA A 299 -6.41 0.51 -10.57
C ALA A 299 -7.34 -0.38 -9.74
N LYS A 300 -6.79 -1.42 -9.13
CA LYS A 300 -7.52 -2.35 -8.26
C LYS A 300 -6.68 -2.61 -7.00
N ASP A 301 -7.36 -2.79 -5.88
CA ASP A 301 -6.75 -3.19 -4.63
C ASP A 301 -7.70 -4.14 -3.86
N SER A 302 -7.13 -5.04 -3.07
CA SER A 302 -7.90 -6.07 -2.34
C SER A 302 -7.18 -6.56 -1.09
N GLU A 303 -7.91 -6.68 0.02
CA GLU A 303 -7.47 -7.35 1.24
C GLU A 303 -8.44 -8.47 1.63
N GLU A 304 -7.90 -9.57 2.16
CA GLU A 304 -8.67 -10.71 2.67
C GLU A 304 -8.31 -11.01 4.12
N GLY A 305 -9.29 -11.45 4.89
CA GLY A 305 -9.17 -11.85 6.29
C GLY A 305 -10.22 -12.88 6.67
N TYR A 306 -10.30 -13.21 7.95
CA TYR A 306 -11.20 -14.24 8.44
C TYR A 306 -11.68 -13.98 9.87
N THR A 307 -12.84 -14.54 10.19
CA THR A 307 -13.39 -14.59 11.53
C THR A 307 -13.90 -16.00 11.76
N LYS A 308 -13.09 -16.81 12.40
CA LYS A 308 -13.39 -18.21 12.68
C LYS A 308 -14.24 -18.36 13.92
N SER A 309 -15.10 -19.36 13.90
CA SER A 309 -15.73 -19.83 15.14
C SER A 309 -14.73 -20.62 15.97
N ALA A 310 -14.67 -20.38 17.28
CA ALA A 310 -13.72 -21.07 18.15
C ALA A 310 -14.26 -21.24 19.58
N ILE A 311 -13.88 -22.35 20.22
CA ILE A 311 -14.22 -22.69 21.61
C ILE A 311 -12.93 -23.10 22.33
N ASN A 312 -12.60 -22.48 23.46
CA ASN A 312 -11.43 -22.85 24.25
C ASN A 312 -11.46 -24.34 24.67
N ASP A 313 -10.30 -24.93 24.94
CA ASP A 313 -10.22 -26.31 25.40
C ASP A 313 -11.07 -26.55 26.67
N GLY A 314 -11.78 -27.67 26.70
CA GLY A 314 -12.68 -28.04 27.79
C GLY A 314 -13.45 -29.34 27.53
N THR A 315 -14.37 -29.66 28.44
CA THR A 315 -15.28 -30.80 28.28
C THR A 315 -16.47 -30.39 27.42
N ILE A 316 -16.56 -30.95 26.21
CA ILE A 316 -17.66 -30.68 25.27
C ILE A 316 -18.48 -31.96 25.09
N VAL A 317 -19.76 -31.91 25.40
CA VAL A 317 -20.69 -33.06 25.33
C VAL A 317 -21.84 -32.75 24.40
N ILE A 318 -22.01 -33.58 23.37
CA ILE A 318 -23.16 -33.55 22.45
C ILE A 318 -24.12 -34.66 22.88
N THR A 319 -25.35 -34.30 23.22
CA THR A 319 -26.32 -35.22 23.83
C THR A 319 -27.31 -35.84 22.82
N ASP A 320 -27.52 -35.20 21.67
CA ASP A 320 -28.33 -35.70 20.55
C ASP A 320 -27.44 -36.08 19.36
N GLU A 321 -26.79 -37.25 19.44
CA GLU A 321 -25.94 -37.79 18.37
C GLU A 321 -26.69 -37.96 17.03
N ALA A 322 -27.98 -38.34 17.09
CA ALA A 322 -28.79 -38.53 15.89
C ALA A 322 -29.07 -37.18 15.20
N GLY A 323 -29.43 -36.15 15.98
CA GLY A 323 -29.57 -34.78 15.52
C GLY A 323 -28.27 -34.19 14.99
N GLN A 324 -27.14 -34.43 15.67
CA GLN A 324 -25.81 -33.96 15.24
C GLN A 324 -25.46 -34.49 13.84
N LYS A 325 -25.65 -35.80 13.63
CA LYS A 325 -25.36 -36.44 12.35
C LYS A 325 -26.31 -36.00 11.25
N ALA A 326 -27.58 -35.73 11.57
CA ALA A 326 -28.52 -35.17 10.62
C ALA A 326 -28.17 -33.71 10.23
N LEU A 327 -27.65 -32.93 11.18
CA LEU A 327 -27.31 -31.51 10.99
C LEU A 327 -26.02 -31.31 10.18
N THR A 328 -24.98 -32.09 10.48
CA THR A 328 -23.61 -31.85 9.97
C THR A 328 -23.03 -33.02 9.18
N GLY A 329 -23.65 -34.20 9.25
CA GLY A 329 -23.09 -35.44 8.72
C GLY A 329 -22.02 -36.09 9.62
N GLN A 330 -21.64 -35.44 10.72
CA GLN A 330 -20.65 -35.92 11.69
C GLN A 330 -21.31 -36.55 12.91
N ASP A 331 -20.68 -37.57 13.50
CA ASP A 331 -21.04 -38.01 14.86
C ASP A 331 -20.49 -37.04 15.92
N ALA A 332 -20.80 -37.27 17.20
CA ALA A 332 -20.45 -36.38 18.29
C ALA A 332 -18.92 -36.21 18.43
N GLU A 333 -18.16 -37.30 18.38
CA GLU A 333 -16.70 -37.26 18.47
C GLU A 333 -16.07 -36.51 17.30
N GLN A 334 -16.54 -36.73 16.07
CA GLN A 334 -16.07 -36.00 14.89
C GLN A 334 -16.39 -34.52 14.96
N ALA A 335 -17.60 -34.17 15.40
CA ALA A 335 -18.02 -32.78 15.54
C ALA A 335 -17.12 -32.05 16.54
N VAL A 336 -16.90 -32.62 17.74
CA VAL A 336 -16.02 -32.06 18.77
C VAL A 336 -14.57 -31.95 18.26
N ALA A 337 -14.03 -33.00 17.64
CA ALA A 337 -12.66 -32.99 17.11
C ALA A 337 -12.44 -31.99 15.97
N SER A 338 -13.50 -31.56 15.28
CA SER A 338 -13.43 -30.58 14.19
C SER A 338 -13.49 -29.12 14.65
N LEU A 339 -13.72 -28.89 15.95
CA LEU A 339 -13.78 -27.55 16.50
C LEU A 339 -12.42 -26.88 16.48
N ASN A 340 -12.43 -25.58 16.21
CA ASN A 340 -11.24 -24.75 16.35
C ASN A 340 -11.09 -24.35 17.83
N HIS A 341 -9.99 -24.77 18.44
CA HIS A 341 -9.68 -24.44 19.83
C HIS A 341 -8.76 -23.21 19.99
N ASN A 342 -8.25 -22.66 18.88
CA ASN A 342 -7.42 -21.47 18.91
C ASN A 342 -8.27 -20.20 18.95
N THR A 343 -8.66 -19.81 20.16
CA THR A 343 -9.46 -18.61 20.44
C THR A 343 -8.68 -17.31 20.23
N VAL A 344 -7.35 -17.33 20.37
CA VAL A 344 -6.48 -16.14 20.28
C VAL A 344 -6.27 -15.70 18.82
N ALA A 345 -6.12 -16.66 17.90
CA ALA A 345 -5.93 -16.39 16.47
C ALA A 345 -7.21 -16.66 15.65
N ALA A 346 -8.38 -16.62 16.29
CA ALA A 346 -9.65 -16.88 15.62
C ALA A 346 -10.09 -15.73 14.69
N HIS A 347 -9.44 -14.56 14.73
CA HIS A 347 -9.90 -13.38 14.00
C HIS A 347 -8.80 -12.51 13.42
N GLN A 348 -9.00 -12.11 12.17
CA GLN A 348 -8.22 -11.15 11.42
C GLN A 348 -9.19 -10.33 10.53
N GLY A 349 -9.56 -9.14 10.99
CA GLY A 349 -10.31 -8.17 10.19
C GLY A 349 -9.46 -7.55 9.07
N VAL A 350 -10.12 -6.87 8.13
CA VAL A 350 -9.47 -6.09 7.06
C VAL A 350 -9.87 -4.63 7.15
N GLN A 351 -9.04 -3.71 6.65
CA GLN A 351 -9.38 -2.28 6.66
C GLN A 351 -10.11 -1.89 5.38
N GLN A 352 -10.97 -0.88 5.46
CA GLN A 352 -11.63 -0.34 4.28
C GLN A 352 -10.60 0.36 3.38
N LEU A 353 -10.59 -0.01 2.10
CA LEU A 353 -9.68 0.56 1.11
C LEU A 353 -10.10 1.97 0.73
N ASP A 354 -9.13 2.87 0.61
CA ASP A 354 -9.36 4.28 0.28
C ASP A 354 -9.55 4.45 -1.23
N VAL A 355 -10.80 4.36 -1.67
CA VAL A 355 -11.21 4.56 -3.08
C VAL A 355 -10.74 5.89 -3.63
N THR A 356 -10.67 6.93 -2.79
CA THR A 356 -10.20 8.26 -3.18
C THR A 356 -8.74 8.22 -3.60
N LYS A 357 -7.89 7.39 -2.96
CA LYS A 357 -6.50 7.21 -3.38
C LYS A 357 -6.39 6.48 -4.72
N LEU A 358 -7.24 5.49 -4.98
CA LEU A 358 -7.26 4.80 -6.27
C LEU A 358 -7.82 5.69 -7.38
N GLU A 359 -8.84 6.49 -7.10
CA GLU A 359 -9.34 7.55 -7.99
C GLU A 359 -8.24 8.58 -8.24
N HIS A 360 -7.50 9.00 -7.22
CA HIS A 360 -6.37 9.90 -7.35
C HIS A 360 -5.26 9.29 -8.21
N ILE A 361 -4.90 8.02 -8.04
CA ILE A 361 -3.90 7.34 -8.88
C ILE A 361 -4.38 7.24 -10.34
N VAL A 362 -5.64 6.90 -10.58
CA VAL A 362 -6.21 6.81 -11.94
C VAL A 362 -6.32 8.21 -12.58
N HIS A 363 -6.72 9.22 -11.80
CA HIS A 363 -6.83 10.61 -12.23
C HIS A 363 -5.46 11.23 -12.47
N GLU A 364 -4.48 11.03 -11.58
CA GLU A 364 -3.09 11.44 -11.73
C GLU A 364 -2.42 10.72 -12.89
N ASN A 365 -2.59 9.40 -13.05
CA ASN A 365 -2.04 8.68 -14.21
C ASN A 365 -2.63 9.20 -15.53
N ARG A 366 -3.91 9.58 -15.52
CA ARG A 366 -4.60 10.15 -16.68
C ARG A 366 -4.23 11.61 -16.91
N GLU A 367 -4.18 12.45 -15.88
CA GLU A 367 -3.76 13.85 -15.95
C GLU A 367 -2.29 13.93 -16.33
N MET A 368 -1.45 13.05 -15.80
CA MET A 368 -0.06 12.87 -16.21
C MET A 368 -0.01 12.38 -17.66
N ALA A 369 -0.79 11.39 -18.09
CA ALA A 369 -0.84 10.96 -19.50
C ALA A 369 -1.40 12.05 -20.44
N THR A 370 -2.37 12.84 -19.97
CA THR A 370 -3.02 13.93 -20.72
C THR A 370 -2.12 15.16 -20.76
N GLN A 371 -1.38 15.49 -19.70
CA GLN A 371 -0.31 16.48 -19.68
C GLN A 371 0.91 15.99 -20.48
N LEU A 372 1.26 14.72 -20.44
CA LEU A 372 2.25 14.11 -21.32
C LEU A 372 1.84 14.19 -22.79
N LEU A 373 0.54 14.23 -23.10
CA LEU A 373 0.03 14.51 -24.44
C LEU A 373 -0.07 16.02 -24.73
N GLU A 374 -0.58 16.85 -23.81
CA GLU A 374 -0.79 18.29 -24.02
C GLU A 374 0.50 19.13 -23.93
N GLU A 375 1.39 18.80 -23.00
CA GLU A 375 2.74 19.38 -22.87
C GLU A 375 3.79 18.61 -23.67
N GLY A 376 3.64 17.29 -23.80
CA GLY A 376 4.50 16.51 -24.70
C GLY A 376 4.38 16.98 -26.15
N PHE A 377 3.23 17.44 -26.66
CA PHE A 377 3.20 17.99 -28.02
C PHE A 377 3.71 19.43 -28.18
N LYS A 378 4.10 20.11 -27.09
CA LYS A 378 4.84 21.38 -27.17
C LYS A 378 6.35 21.24 -26.87
N VAL A 379 6.78 20.14 -26.23
CA VAL A 379 8.18 19.93 -25.77
C VAL A 379 8.78 18.54 -26.15
N SER A 380 8.03 17.62 -26.78
CA SER A 380 8.40 16.18 -26.98
C SER A 380 9.70 15.93 -27.73
N ASP A 381 10.12 16.83 -28.60
CA ASP A 381 11.30 16.58 -29.42
C ASP A 381 12.55 16.42 -28.56
N GLU A 382 12.69 17.19 -27.48
CA GLU A 382 13.91 17.22 -26.68
C GLU A 382 14.01 16.03 -25.72
N SER A 383 12.97 15.69 -24.97
CA SER A 383 12.98 14.48 -24.11
C SER A 383 13.07 13.20 -24.94
N TYR A 384 12.37 13.12 -26.08
CA TYR A 384 12.46 11.98 -27.00
C TYR A 384 13.87 11.86 -27.59
N LYS A 385 14.45 12.98 -28.04
CA LYS A 385 15.85 13.01 -28.50
C LYS A 385 16.78 12.52 -27.40
N THR A 386 16.62 13.02 -26.18
CA THR A 386 17.46 12.66 -25.05
C THR A 386 17.33 11.19 -24.66
N MET A 387 16.19 10.52 -24.89
CA MET A 387 16.03 9.09 -24.56
C MET A 387 16.51 8.12 -25.64
N PHE A 388 16.25 8.45 -26.92
CA PHE A 388 16.35 7.49 -28.02
C PHE A 388 17.29 7.93 -29.15
N ILE A 389 17.65 9.22 -29.24
CA ILE A 389 18.44 9.76 -30.37
C ILE A 389 19.84 10.20 -29.94
N LYS A 390 19.98 10.93 -28.83
CA LYS A 390 21.28 11.32 -28.27
C LYS A 390 22.06 10.05 -27.94
N GLU A 391 23.37 10.10 -28.10
CA GLU A 391 24.25 9.00 -27.71
C GLU A 391 24.39 8.96 -26.19
N HIS A 392 24.38 7.76 -25.60
CA HIS A 392 24.60 7.53 -24.17
C HIS A 392 25.92 6.80 -23.97
N PRO A 393 27.06 7.48 -24.16
CA PRO A 393 28.35 6.81 -24.29
C PRO A 393 28.81 6.21 -22.95
N LEU A 394 29.55 5.11 -23.05
CA LEU A 394 30.33 4.58 -21.94
C LEU A 394 31.65 5.35 -21.83
N ALA A 395 32.01 5.78 -20.62
CA ALA A 395 33.25 6.48 -20.34
C ALA A 395 34.05 5.76 -19.25
N VAL A 396 35.35 6.08 -19.16
CA VAL A 396 36.25 5.56 -18.12
C VAL A 396 37.00 6.70 -17.45
N VAL A 397 37.18 6.59 -16.13
CA VAL A 397 38.01 7.52 -15.35
C VAL A 397 39.49 7.33 -15.69
N ASP A 398 40.17 8.44 -16.00
CA ASP A 398 41.59 8.47 -16.34
C ASP A 398 42.46 8.15 -15.13
N ARG A 399 43.53 7.39 -15.37
CA ARG A 399 44.47 6.96 -14.34
C ARG A 399 45.92 7.19 -14.74
N ASP A 400 46.77 7.42 -13.74
CA ASP A 400 48.21 7.44 -13.92
C ASP A 400 48.80 6.03 -14.04
N GLU A 401 50.10 5.93 -14.31
CA GLU A 401 50.81 4.65 -14.44
C GLU A 401 50.83 3.83 -13.15
N GLN A 402 50.57 4.45 -11.99
CA GLN A 402 50.48 3.81 -10.69
C GLN A 402 49.04 3.37 -10.35
N GLY A 403 48.07 3.65 -11.23
CA GLY A 403 46.68 3.31 -11.07
C GLY A 403 45.87 4.30 -10.22
N ASN A 404 46.41 5.48 -9.87
CA ASN A 404 45.67 6.50 -9.15
C ASN A 404 44.78 7.31 -10.11
N VAL A 405 43.66 7.81 -9.61
CA VAL A 405 42.75 8.68 -10.37
C VAL A 405 43.42 10.00 -10.71
N ILE A 406 43.36 10.42 -11.97
CA ILE A 406 43.79 11.75 -12.41
C ILE A 406 42.62 12.70 -12.26
N TYR A 407 42.80 13.81 -11.53
CA TYR A 407 41.75 14.82 -11.33
C TYR A 407 41.93 16.03 -12.25
N LYS A 408 40.82 16.73 -12.55
CA LYS A 408 40.86 18.06 -13.19
C LYS A 408 41.49 19.05 -12.21
N THR A 409 42.40 19.88 -12.69
CA THR A 409 43.09 20.91 -11.90
C THR A 409 42.91 22.29 -12.52
N ASP A 410 42.94 23.32 -11.70
CA ASP A 410 43.02 24.70 -12.16
C ASP A 410 44.43 25.05 -12.71
N ALA A 411 44.63 26.30 -13.12
CA ALA A 411 45.90 26.79 -13.65
C ALA A 411 47.08 26.72 -12.65
N ASN A 412 46.80 26.56 -11.34
CA ASN A 412 47.79 26.46 -10.28
C ASN A 412 48.03 25.01 -9.83
N GLY A 413 47.39 24.03 -10.49
CA GLY A 413 47.50 22.61 -10.14
C GLY A 413 46.62 22.18 -8.97
N VAL A 414 45.67 23.01 -8.53
CA VAL A 414 44.74 22.67 -7.44
C VAL A 414 43.56 21.89 -8.02
N PRO A 415 43.16 20.74 -7.43
CA PRO A 415 42.01 19.98 -7.92
C PRO A 415 40.71 20.80 -7.92
N ILE A 416 40.03 20.83 -9.08
CA ILE A 416 38.71 21.42 -9.23
C ILE A 416 37.71 20.48 -8.55
N ARG A 417 36.80 21.05 -7.76
CA ARG A 417 35.82 20.31 -6.97
C ARG A 417 34.40 20.58 -7.42
N ASP A 418 33.55 19.57 -7.33
CA ASP A 418 32.11 19.68 -7.58
C ASP A 418 31.39 20.44 -6.45
N ALA A 419 30.08 20.60 -6.59
CA ALA A 419 29.25 21.32 -5.63
C ALA A 419 29.17 20.63 -4.23
N ARG A 420 29.64 19.38 -4.10
CA ARG A 420 29.75 18.62 -2.85
C ARG A 420 31.15 18.68 -2.24
N GLY A 421 32.09 19.32 -2.94
CA GLY A 421 33.48 19.44 -2.54
C GLY A 421 34.34 18.22 -2.91
N GLN A 422 33.90 17.35 -3.81
CA GLN A 422 34.68 16.20 -4.29
C GLN A 422 35.53 16.59 -5.50
N PRO A 423 36.80 16.15 -5.58
CA PRO A 423 37.63 16.43 -6.75
C PRO A 423 37.02 15.76 -7.98
N ILE A 424 36.98 16.46 -9.11
CA ILE A 424 36.36 15.95 -10.35
C ILE A 424 37.40 15.09 -11.11
N PRO A 425 37.17 13.79 -11.32
CA PRO A 425 38.07 12.97 -12.12
C PRO A 425 38.13 13.43 -13.58
N LYS A 426 39.29 13.30 -14.22
CA LYS A 426 39.37 13.29 -15.68
C LYS A 426 38.83 11.96 -16.19
N PHE A 427 38.27 11.97 -17.39
CA PHE A 427 37.72 10.80 -18.04
C PHE A 427 37.75 11.00 -19.55
N HIS A 428 37.67 9.89 -20.29
CA HIS A 428 37.42 9.89 -21.73
C HIS A 428 36.27 8.93 -22.07
N TYR A 429 35.58 9.24 -23.18
CA TYR A 429 34.59 8.35 -23.76
C TYR A 429 35.28 7.19 -24.47
N LEU A 430 34.76 5.99 -24.29
CA LEU A 430 35.31 4.79 -24.92
C LEU A 430 34.94 4.74 -26.40
N THR A 431 35.90 4.30 -27.19
CA THR A 431 35.67 3.86 -28.57
C THR A 431 34.92 2.52 -28.60
N ASP A 432 34.29 2.19 -29.73
CA ASP A 432 33.58 0.91 -29.90
C ASP A 432 34.49 -0.32 -29.67
N GLU A 433 35.78 -0.21 -29.98
CA GLU A 433 36.77 -1.27 -29.74
C GLU A 433 37.07 -1.46 -28.25
N GLU A 434 37.20 -0.35 -27.50
CA GLU A 434 37.42 -0.38 -26.06
C GLU A 434 36.20 -0.92 -25.30
N LYS A 435 34.98 -0.58 -25.75
CA LYS A 435 33.72 -1.11 -25.16
C LYS A 435 33.64 -2.65 -25.20
N GLN A 436 34.24 -3.28 -26.21
CA GLN A 436 34.29 -4.74 -26.35
C GLN A 436 35.33 -5.41 -25.43
N HIS A 437 36.27 -4.65 -24.86
CA HIS A 437 37.41 -5.17 -24.10
C HIS A 437 37.62 -4.42 -22.77
N LEU A 438 36.53 -4.27 -22.00
CA LEU A 438 36.60 -3.62 -20.69
C LEU A 438 37.49 -4.43 -19.74
N GLN A 439 38.32 -3.71 -18.98
CA GLN A 439 39.28 -4.31 -18.08
C GLN A 439 38.65 -4.59 -16.72
N ALA A 440 38.80 -5.82 -16.25
CA ALA A 440 38.41 -6.19 -14.90
C ALA A 440 39.38 -5.61 -13.86
N GLY A 441 38.84 -5.23 -12.71
CA GLY A 441 39.62 -4.89 -11.53
C GLY A 441 40.32 -6.11 -10.91
N SER A 442 41.05 -5.87 -9.83
CA SER A 442 41.74 -6.93 -9.08
C SER A 442 40.79 -7.95 -8.43
N ASP A 443 39.50 -7.63 -8.32
CA ASP A 443 38.43 -8.54 -7.87
C ASP A 443 37.83 -9.38 -9.01
N GLY A 444 38.38 -9.26 -10.23
CA GLY A 444 37.95 -10.00 -11.41
C GLY A 444 36.64 -9.49 -12.02
N LYS A 445 36.19 -8.27 -11.67
CA LYS A 445 34.95 -7.69 -12.19
C LYS A 445 35.19 -6.40 -12.95
N VAL A 446 34.40 -6.18 -14.00
CA VAL A 446 34.27 -4.87 -14.63
C VAL A 446 33.35 -3.99 -13.78
N HIS A 447 33.79 -2.79 -13.41
CA HIS A 447 33.04 -1.89 -12.53
C HIS A 447 32.39 -0.78 -13.35
N VAL A 448 31.06 -0.80 -13.44
CA VAL A 448 30.29 0.17 -14.21
C VAL A 448 29.29 0.89 -13.32
N SER A 449 29.26 2.21 -13.42
CA SER A 449 28.31 3.05 -12.69
C SER A 449 27.20 3.60 -13.59
N LEU A 450 25.97 3.61 -13.09
CA LEU A 450 24.79 4.17 -13.74
C LEU A 450 24.23 5.31 -12.89
N ASN A 451 24.18 6.49 -13.47
CA ASN A 451 23.97 7.72 -12.71
C ASN A 451 22.51 8.17 -12.68
N GLY A 452 22.26 9.16 -11.81
CA GLY A 452 20.95 9.73 -11.57
C GLY A 452 20.44 10.68 -12.65
N ILE A 453 19.44 11.44 -12.26
CA ILE A 453 18.85 12.56 -13.01
C ILE A 453 19.67 13.83 -12.76
N PHE A 454 19.71 14.79 -13.68
CA PHE A 454 20.45 16.05 -13.51
C PHE A 454 21.94 15.86 -13.21
N THR A 455 22.56 14.88 -13.86
CA THR A 455 23.95 14.49 -13.57
C THR A 455 24.79 14.69 -14.84
N PRO A 456 25.54 15.80 -14.96
CA PRO A 456 26.45 15.99 -16.09
C PRO A 456 27.58 14.93 -16.07
N PRO A 457 28.28 14.72 -17.19
CA PRO A 457 29.35 13.72 -17.30
C PRO A 457 30.43 13.82 -16.22
N GLU A 458 30.79 15.03 -15.80
CA GLU A 458 31.73 15.26 -14.70
C GLU A 458 31.23 14.70 -13.36
N GLU A 459 29.96 14.93 -13.03
CA GLU A 459 29.37 14.44 -11.79
C GLU A 459 29.14 12.93 -11.86
N ALA A 460 28.85 12.40 -13.04
CA ALA A 460 28.80 10.97 -13.30
C ALA A 460 30.15 10.28 -13.01
N ALA A 461 31.27 10.91 -13.39
CA ALA A 461 32.61 10.44 -13.04
C ALA A 461 32.87 10.50 -11.52
N VAL A 462 32.43 11.56 -10.84
CA VAL A 462 32.51 11.68 -9.38
C VAL A 462 31.71 10.55 -8.70
N TYR A 463 30.50 10.25 -9.18
CA TYR A 463 29.69 9.16 -8.64
C TYR A 463 30.31 7.79 -8.90
N ALA A 464 30.98 7.60 -10.04
CA ALA A 464 31.71 6.37 -10.34
C ALA A 464 32.81 6.10 -9.29
N GLU A 465 33.54 7.14 -8.88
CA GLU A 465 34.54 7.05 -7.81
C GLU A 465 33.90 6.96 -6.40
N GLN A 466 32.84 7.72 -6.14
CA GLN A 466 32.15 7.77 -4.84
C GLN A 466 31.56 6.42 -4.44
N HIS A 467 30.99 5.69 -5.39
CA HIS A 467 30.37 4.38 -5.14
C HIS A 467 31.33 3.21 -5.33
N ALA A 468 32.58 3.46 -5.72
CA ALA A 468 33.60 2.43 -5.81
C ALA A 468 34.06 1.98 -4.41
N GLU A 469 34.03 0.67 -4.17
CA GLU A 469 34.64 0.05 -2.98
C GLU A 469 36.17 0.13 -3.06
N ASN A 470 36.72 -0.14 -4.24
CA ASN A 470 38.15 -0.01 -4.54
C ASN A 470 38.33 1.07 -5.60
N LYS A 471 38.96 2.18 -5.24
CA LYS A 471 39.21 3.30 -6.15
C LYS A 471 40.41 3.09 -7.07
N ASN A 472 41.12 1.98 -6.99
CA ASN A 472 42.35 1.69 -7.76
C ASN A 472 42.11 0.73 -8.95
N VAL A 473 40.85 0.42 -9.27
CA VAL A 473 40.48 -0.42 -10.43
C VAL A 473 39.91 0.44 -11.56
N PRO A 474 39.90 0.00 -12.82
CA PRO A 474 39.19 0.71 -13.90
C PRO A 474 37.73 0.99 -13.50
N LEU A 475 37.32 2.26 -13.58
CA LEU A 475 35.97 2.70 -13.22
C LEU A 475 35.28 3.23 -14.48
N TYR A 476 34.33 2.46 -14.96
CA TYR A 476 33.49 2.82 -16.10
C TYR A 476 32.18 3.43 -15.64
N PHE A 477 31.55 4.24 -16.47
CA PHE A 477 30.22 4.76 -16.20
C PHE A 477 29.46 5.08 -17.48
N VAL A 478 28.17 4.79 -17.47
CA VAL A 478 27.26 5.15 -18.57
C VAL A 478 26.86 6.61 -18.40
N VAL A 479 27.09 7.40 -19.45
CA VAL A 479 26.65 8.79 -19.49
C VAL A 479 25.24 8.84 -20.04
N PHE A 480 24.30 9.22 -19.19
CA PHE A 480 22.95 9.59 -19.61
C PHE A 480 22.99 11.10 -19.91
N PRO A 481 22.84 11.54 -21.17
CA PRO A 481 22.89 12.95 -21.53
C PRO A 481 21.75 13.70 -20.82
N GLU A 482 22.06 14.86 -20.25
CA GLU A 482 21.03 15.70 -19.65
C GLU A 482 20.10 16.25 -20.74
N ALA A 483 18.82 16.31 -20.38
CA ALA A 483 17.85 17.06 -21.14
C ALA A 483 18.13 18.57 -21.01
N ASP A 484 17.80 19.32 -22.04
CA ASP A 484 18.08 20.75 -22.14
C ASP A 484 17.20 21.57 -21.17
N SER A 485 16.20 20.95 -20.53
CA SER A 485 15.37 21.57 -19.50
C SER A 485 15.05 20.64 -18.32
N ALA A 486 14.77 21.25 -17.16
CA ALA A 486 14.41 20.50 -15.96
C ALA A 486 13.10 19.71 -16.10
N ILE A 487 12.15 20.22 -16.87
CA ILE A 487 10.88 19.55 -17.15
C ILE A 487 11.15 18.33 -18.01
N SER A 488 11.90 18.49 -19.09
CA SER A 488 12.27 17.39 -19.99
C SER A 488 13.03 16.28 -19.29
N GLU A 489 13.94 16.62 -18.40
CA GLU A 489 14.70 15.63 -17.62
C GLU A 489 13.76 14.83 -16.68
N LEU A 490 12.77 15.49 -16.07
CA LEU A 490 11.71 14.81 -15.29
C LEU A 490 10.81 13.95 -16.18
N LEU A 491 10.54 14.36 -17.42
CA LEU A 491 9.79 13.56 -18.39
C LEU A 491 10.56 12.28 -18.77
N VAL A 492 11.88 12.37 -18.97
CA VAL A 492 12.75 11.22 -19.18
C VAL A 492 12.68 10.27 -17.98
N ALA A 493 12.82 10.79 -16.76
CA ALA A 493 12.74 9.97 -15.55
C ALA A 493 11.36 9.34 -15.35
N GLY A 494 10.28 10.07 -15.67
CA GLY A 494 8.91 9.56 -15.66
C GLY A 494 8.70 8.44 -16.68
N TYR A 495 9.24 8.60 -17.89
CA TYR A 495 9.23 7.55 -18.91
C TYR A 495 9.93 6.29 -18.40
N GLN A 496 11.15 6.41 -17.88
CA GLN A 496 11.89 5.27 -17.32
C GLN A 496 11.14 4.59 -16.17
N LYS A 497 10.43 5.35 -15.32
CA LYS A 497 9.70 4.78 -14.19
C LYS A 497 8.45 4.01 -14.60
N PHE A 498 7.68 4.54 -15.55
CA PHE A 498 6.30 4.10 -15.78
C PHE A 498 6.08 3.43 -17.14
N LEU A 499 6.92 3.70 -18.14
CA LEU A 499 6.69 3.32 -19.53
C LEU A 499 7.81 2.47 -20.14
N GLU A 500 9.07 2.70 -19.80
CA GLU A 500 10.22 2.03 -20.42
C GLU A 500 10.16 0.50 -20.31
N ASN A 501 10.08 -0.17 -21.46
CA ASN A 501 10.11 -1.62 -21.64
C ASN A 501 10.22 -1.96 -23.15
N ASP A 502 10.27 -3.24 -23.48
CA ASP A 502 10.42 -3.72 -24.87
C ASP A 502 9.30 -3.27 -25.81
N PHE A 503 8.12 -2.91 -25.27
CA PHE A 503 7.01 -2.41 -26.08
C PHE A 503 7.12 -0.91 -26.36
N TRP A 504 7.42 -0.09 -25.35
CA TRP A 504 7.49 1.37 -25.50
C TRP A 504 8.85 1.89 -25.98
N GLY A 505 9.87 1.04 -25.94
CA GLY A 505 11.26 1.38 -26.23
C GLY A 505 12.11 1.38 -24.95
N LEU A 506 13.38 1.04 -25.12
CA LEU A 506 14.39 1.19 -24.08
C LEU A 506 15.20 2.44 -24.39
N THR A 507 15.47 3.26 -23.38
CA THR A 507 16.45 4.35 -23.51
C THR A 507 17.81 3.77 -23.86
N ASN A 508 18.64 4.57 -24.53
CA ASN A 508 19.97 4.10 -24.94
C ASN A 508 20.85 3.69 -23.73
N SER A 509 20.68 4.32 -22.56
CA SER A 509 21.37 3.87 -21.34
C SER A 509 20.89 2.51 -20.83
N THR A 510 19.61 2.18 -20.98
CA THR A 510 19.08 0.87 -20.57
C THR A 510 19.57 -0.22 -21.52
N GLN A 511 19.65 0.06 -22.82
CA GLN A 511 20.25 -0.84 -23.80
C GLN A 511 21.73 -1.10 -23.49
N GLU A 512 22.51 -0.04 -23.18
CA GLU A 512 23.91 -0.19 -22.76
C GLU A 512 24.04 -1.06 -21.49
N ALA A 513 23.12 -0.90 -20.52
CA ALA A 513 23.08 -1.74 -19.32
C ALA A 513 22.79 -3.22 -19.64
N GLU A 514 21.87 -3.50 -20.58
CA GLU A 514 21.62 -4.86 -21.04
C GLU A 514 22.87 -5.47 -21.70
N ASP A 515 23.53 -4.72 -22.58
CA ASP A 515 24.69 -5.20 -23.33
C ASP A 515 25.86 -5.53 -22.39
N LEU A 516 26.09 -4.71 -21.36
CA LEU A 516 27.07 -5.00 -20.31
C LEU A 516 26.77 -6.32 -19.59
N VAL A 517 25.50 -6.59 -19.28
CA VAL A 517 25.09 -7.86 -18.62
C VAL A 517 25.28 -9.03 -19.57
N LYS A 518 24.87 -8.90 -20.84
CA LYS A 518 25.02 -9.95 -21.86
C LYS A 518 26.50 -10.32 -22.06
N VAL A 519 27.41 -9.34 -22.06
CA VAL A 519 28.83 -9.56 -22.33
C VAL A 519 29.60 -9.98 -21.08
N TYR A 520 29.42 -9.29 -19.95
CA TYR A 520 30.26 -9.46 -18.76
C TYR A 520 29.57 -10.16 -17.59
N GLY A 521 28.26 -10.41 -17.65
CA GLY A 521 27.50 -10.91 -16.50
C GLY A 521 27.97 -12.27 -15.97
N ASN A 522 28.47 -13.14 -16.85
CA ASN A 522 29.02 -14.45 -16.47
C ASN A 522 30.55 -14.45 -16.26
N THR A 523 31.25 -13.40 -16.70
CA THR A 523 32.71 -13.30 -16.56
C THR A 523 33.10 -12.54 -15.29
N GLY A 524 32.32 -11.53 -14.92
CA GLY A 524 32.44 -10.74 -13.70
C GLY A 524 32.03 -9.30 -13.93
N LEU A 525 30.89 -8.89 -13.38
CA LEU A 525 30.34 -7.54 -13.56
C LEU A 525 29.91 -6.94 -12.21
N ARG A 526 30.22 -5.67 -11.99
CA ARG A 526 29.74 -4.88 -10.87
C ARG A 526 28.99 -3.67 -11.41
N LEU A 527 27.70 -3.58 -11.12
CA LEU A 527 26.87 -2.42 -11.43
C LEU A 527 26.62 -1.62 -10.15
N ASN A 528 27.04 -0.35 -10.13
CA ASN A 528 26.71 0.59 -9.07
C ASN A 528 25.73 1.63 -9.61
N ALA A 529 24.52 1.69 -9.08
CA ALA A 529 23.48 2.54 -9.63
C ALA A 529 22.96 3.53 -8.58
N HIS A 530 22.87 4.80 -8.96
CA HIS A 530 22.38 5.87 -8.08
C HIS A 530 21.08 6.47 -8.61
N SER A 531 20.11 6.75 -7.72
CA SER A 531 18.90 7.49 -8.08
C SER A 531 18.16 6.86 -9.28
N ARG A 532 17.92 7.63 -10.35
CA ARG A 532 17.35 7.17 -11.64
C ARG A 532 18.13 6.00 -12.25
N GLY A 533 19.45 5.94 -12.09
CA GLY A 533 20.27 4.84 -12.61
C GLY A 533 19.84 3.46 -12.08
N GLY A 534 19.21 3.42 -10.90
CA GLY A 534 18.59 2.19 -10.39
C GLY A 534 17.45 1.69 -11.29
N MET A 535 16.68 2.60 -11.90
CA MET A 535 15.65 2.25 -12.90
C MET A 535 16.26 1.75 -14.19
N THR A 536 17.37 2.35 -14.66
CA THR A 536 18.10 1.85 -15.83
C THR A 536 18.54 0.39 -15.65
N VAL A 537 19.07 0.02 -14.48
CA VAL A 537 19.42 -1.37 -14.17
C VAL A 537 18.18 -2.27 -14.10
N TYR A 538 17.15 -1.85 -13.36
CA TYR A 538 15.92 -2.61 -13.20
C TYR A 538 15.22 -2.86 -14.56
N ASN A 539 15.06 -1.83 -15.38
CA ASN A 539 14.42 -1.92 -16.69
C ASN A 539 15.23 -2.80 -17.65
N GLY A 540 16.55 -2.72 -17.61
CA GLY A 540 17.42 -3.60 -18.40
C GLY A 540 17.27 -5.06 -17.97
N PHE A 541 17.26 -5.36 -16.67
CA PHE A 541 17.05 -6.72 -16.19
C PHE A 541 15.65 -7.24 -16.51
N HIS A 542 14.63 -6.39 -16.38
CA HIS A 542 13.25 -6.72 -16.71
C HIS A 542 13.10 -7.05 -18.20
N SER A 543 13.72 -6.24 -19.08
CA SER A 543 13.77 -6.47 -20.52
C SER A 543 14.47 -7.79 -20.86
N LEU A 544 15.67 -8.03 -20.33
CA LEU A 544 16.38 -9.31 -20.50
C LEU A 544 15.51 -10.52 -20.11
N LYS A 545 14.77 -10.41 -19.00
CA LYS A 545 13.83 -11.44 -18.56
C LYS A 545 12.66 -11.60 -19.54
N GLN A 546 12.07 -10.51 -20.05
CA GLN A 546 11.00 -10.57 -21.05
C GLN A 546 11.46 -11.19 -22.37
N GLN A 547 12.70 -10.92 -22.77
CA GLN A 547 13.37 -11.53 -23.92
C GLN A 547 13.74 -13.02 -23.69
N GLY A 548 13.57 -13.53 -22.46
CA GLY A 548 13.81 -14.93 -22.11
C GLY A 548 15.26 -15.28 -21.78
N PHE A 549 16.12 -14.28 -21.55
CA PHE A 549 17.49 -14.53 -21.08
C PHE A 549 17.49 -15.05 -19.64
N TRP A 550 18.14 -16.20 -19.42
CA TRP A 550 18.24 -16.86 -18.12
C TRP A 550 19.66 -17.37 -17.91
N GLY A 551 20.21 -17.20 -16.70
CA GLY A 551 21.57 -17.65 -16.36
C GLY A 551 22.72 -16.87 -17.02
N ILE A 552 22.49 -15.62 -17.45
CA ILE A 552 23.50 -14.76 -18.10
C ILE A 552 24.26 -13.84 -17.14
N ALA A 553 23.87 -13.79 -15.86
CA ALA A 553 24.39 -12.84 -14.88
C ALA A 553 25.08 -13.50 -13.67
N ASP A 554 25.58 -14.73 -13.79
CA ASP A 554 26.02 -15.57 -12.67
C ASP A 554 27.08 -14.92 -11.76
N LYS A 555 27.92 -14.06 -12.33
CA LYS A 555 29.00 -13.33 -11.63
C LYS A 555 28.73 -11.82 -11.56
N THR A 556 27.47 -11.41 -11.71
CA THR A 556 27.05 -10.01 -11.57
C THR A 556 26.74 -9.65 -10.12
N ASN A 557 27.25 -8.51 -9.67
CA ASN A 557 26.87 -7.86 -8.42
C ASN A 557 26.24 -6.49 -8.71
N VAL A 558 25.18 -6.17 -7.98
CA VAL A 558 24.51 -4.87 -8.09
C VAL A 558 24.53 -4.18 -6.73
N ASN A 559 24.91 -2.92 -6.70
CA ASN A 559 24.76 -2.03 -5.56
C ASN A 559 23.90 -0.83 -5.96
N LEU A 560 22.89 -0.52 -5.16
CA LEU A 560 21.94 0.55 -5.37
C LEU A 560 22.09 1.60 -4.28
N TYR A 561 22.24 2.86 -4.68
CA TYR A 561 22.42 4.02 -3.81
C TYR A 561 21.25 4.97 -4.00
N GLY A 562 20.34 5.02 -3.02
CA GLY A 562 19.13 5.83 -3.07
C GLY A 562 18.29 5.61 -4.35
N PRO A 563 18.07 4.36 -4.79
CA PRO A 563 17.49 4.08 -6.11
C PRO A 563 16.04 4.52 -6.23
N ALA A 564 15.65 5.05 -7.40
CA ALA A 564 14.26 5.24 -7.79
C ALA A 564 13.56 3.93 -8.23
N ALA A 565 14.30 2.82 -8.28
CA ALA A 565 13.80 1.47 -8.44
C ALA A 565 13.67 0.76 -7.09
N ASN A 566 12.80 -0.26 -7.02
CA ASN A 566 12.67 -1.10 -5.84
C ASN A 566 13.84 -2.11 -5.77
N ALA A 567 14.57 -2.13 -4.67
CA ALA A 567 15.78 -2.94 -4.50
C ALA A 567 15.47 -4.44 -4.44
N GLU A 568 14.39 -4.84 -3.78
CA GLU A 568 13.96 -6.24 -3.68
C GLU A 568 13.50 -6.76 -5.04
N ALA A 569 12.68 -5.98 -5.77
CA ALA A 569 12.29 -6.33 -7.13
C ALA A 569 13.50 -6.42 -8.08
N THR A 570 14.53 -5.58 -7.88
CA THR A 570 15.78 -5.67 -8.64
C THR A 570 16.57 -6.95 -8.30
N ALA A 571 16.57 -7.35 -7.02
CA ALA A 571 17.19 -8.60 -6.58
C ALA A 571 16.49 -9.83 -7.16
N ASP A 572 15.16 -9.84 -7.20
CA ASP A 572 14.36 -10.90 -7.83
C ASP A 572 14.65 -11.03 -9.33
N MET A 573 14.84 -9.91 -10.03
CA MET A 573 15.24 -9.94 -11.44
C MET A 573 16.65 -10.46 -11.63
N LEU A 574 17.60 -10.02 -10.79
CA LEU A 574 18.96 -10.55 -10.81
C LEU A 574 18.97 -12.06 -10.51
N LYS A 575 18.16 -12.53 -9.57
CA LYS A 575 18.00 -13.95 -9.22
C LYS A 575 17.62 -14.76 -10.45
N TYR A 576 16.61 -14.31 -11.20
CA TYR A 576 16.20 -14.94 -12.44
C TYR A 576 17.35 -14.98 -13.47
N LEU A 577 18.03 -13.85 -13.68
CA LEU A 577 19.16 -13.76 -14.61
C LEU A 577 20.39 -14.58 -14.15
N ARG A 578 20.47 -14.97 -12.88
CA ARG A 578 21.49 -15.88 -12.32
C ARG A 578 21.09 -17.35 -12.35
N GLY A 579 19.96 -17.67 -12.96
CA GLY A 579 19.44 -19.02 -13.03
C GLY A 579 18.79 -19.49 -11.73
N ASP A 580 18.01 -18.59 -11.12
CA ASP A 580 17.28 -18.79 -9.86
C ASP A 580 18.16 -19.06 -8.63
N LYS A 581 19.47 -18.84 -8.76
CA LYS A 581 20.42 -18.90 -7.65
C LYS A 581 20.14 -17.80 -6.65
N GLN A 582 20.19 -18.14 -5.37
CA GLN A 582 20.09 -17.16 -4.29
C GLN A 582 21.10 -16.03 -4.52
N THR A 583 20.61 -14.81 -4.48
CA THR A 583 21.39 -13.60 -4.69
C THR A 583 20.93 -12.55 -3.69
N SER A 584 21.64 -11.43 -3.70
CA SER A 584 21.21 -10.20 -3.06
C SER A 584 21.74 -9.03 -3.88
N VAL A 585 21.15 -7.86 -3.67
CA VAL A 585 21.72 -6.59 -4.13
C VAL A 585 22.16 -5.77 -2.92
N GLY A 586 23.26 -5.04 -3.06
CA GLY A 586 23.62 -4.03 -2.09
C GLY A 586 22.60 -2.89 -2.15
N PHE A 587 22.09 -2.44 -1.01
CA PHE A 587 21.17 -1.32 -0.91
C PHE A 587 21.68 -0.34 0.15
N ASP A 588 21.88 0.90 -0.26
CA ASP A 588 22.28 2.01 0.59
C ASP A 588 21.24 3.12 0.45
N GLY A 589 20.46 3.35 1.50
CA GLY A 589 19.30 4.24 1.46
C GLY A 589 19.07 4.95 2.77
N HIS A 590 18.84 6.25 2.69
CA HIS A 590 18.65 7.11 3.86
C HIS A 590 17.17 7.32 4.19
N ARG A 591 16.81 7.38 5.47
CA ARG A 591 15.41 7.51 5.95
C ARG A 591 14.65 8.69 5.35
N TYR A 592 15.34 9.78 5.07
CA TYR A 592 14.77 11.03 4.57
C TYR A 592 15.01 11.28 3.07
N ASP A 593 15.54 10.29 2.34
CA ASP A 593 15.61 10.38 0.88
C ASP A 593 14.26 9.99 0.26
N PHE A 594 13.50 10.97 -0.25
CA PHE A 594 12.18 10.70 -0.84
C PHE A 594 12.26 9.93 -2.17
N VAL A 595 13.38 10.02 -2.90
CA VAL A 595 13.56 9.30 -4.16
C VAL A 595 13.58 7.81 -3.87
N SER A 596 14.42 7.37 -2.92
CA SER A 596 14.45 5.97 -2.52
C SER A 596 13.19 5.51 -1.78
N ARG A 597 12.67 6.34 -0.86
CA ARG A 597 11.60 5.95 0.06
C ARG A 597 10.22 5.94 -0.59
N ILE A 598 9.94 6.89 -1.48
CA ILE A 598 8.61 7.07 -2.09
C ILE A 598 8.64 6.59 -3.53
N ILE A 599 9.55 7.12 -4.35
CA ILE A 599 9.59 6.77 -5.78
C ILE A 599 10.06 5.32 -5.95
N GLY A 600 11.11 4.92 -5.25
CA GLY A 600 11.62 3.55 -5.24
C GLY A 600 10.81 2.57 -4.37
N GLY A 601 9.99 3.08 -3.44
CA GLY A 601 9.22 2.25 -2.50
C GLY A 601 10.09 1.42 -1.56
N ASN A 602 11.32 1.88 -1.28
CA ASN A 602 12.29 1.11 -0.50
C ASN A 602 12.22 1.42 1.01
N GLY A 603 12.78 0.49 1.81
CA GLY A 603 13.18 0.72 3.19
C GLY A 603 14.26 1.80 3.34
N TYR A 604 14.92 1.83 4.50
CA TYR A 604 16.14 2.61 4.72
C TYR A 604 17.12 1.79 5.55
N THR A 605 18.36 2.24 5.57
CA THR A 605 19.49 1.55 6.21
C THR A 605 20.17 2.43 7.28
N TYR A 606 20.01 3.74 7.18
CA TYR A 606 20.47 4.70 8.20
C TYR A 606 19.66 6.00 8.13
N GLU A 607 19.80 6.84 9.15
CA GLU A 607 18.92 7.99 9.38
C GLU A 607 19.59 9.23 10.00
N THR A 608 20.93 9.24 10.09
CA THR A 608 21.65 10.35 10.69
C THR A 608 21.44 11.63 9.89
N VAL A 609 20.99 12.70 10.56
CA VAL A 609 20.76 14.02 9.97
C VAL A 609 21.31 15.13 10.86
N PRO A 610 21.57 16.33 10.30
CA PRO A 610 21.95 17.48 11.11
C PRO A 610 20.93 17.82 12.20
N ALA A 611 21.39 18.32 13.34
CA ALA A 611 20.51 18.73 14.43
C ALA A 611 19.46 19.76 13.96
N GLY A 612 18.19 19.54 14.32
CA GLY A 612 17.06 20.40 13.91
C GLY A 612 16.57 20.20 12.47
N SER A 613 17.09 19.19 11.76
CA SER A 613 16.51 18.71 10.51
C SER A 613 15.16 18.01 10.76
N THR A 614 14.24 18.16 9.80
CA THR A 614 12.94 17.48 9.77
C THR A 614 12.79 16.81 8.42
N ARG A 615 11.86 15.85 8.29
CA ARG A 615 11.56 15.17 7.01
C ARG A 615 11.38 16.16 5.86
N TRP A 616 10.57 17.22 6.07
CA TRP A 616 10.31 18.23 5.05
C TRP A 616 11.55 19.06 4.68
N LYS A 617 12.39 19.42 5.66
CA LYS A 617 13.65 20.13 5.39
C LYS A 617 14.61 19.27 4.59
N GLU A 618 14.69 17.98 4.90
CA GLU A 618 15.56 17.05 4.17
C GLU A 618 15.05 16.80 2.75
N TRP A 619 13.74 16.67 2.53
CA TRP A 619 13.18 16.54 1.18
C TRP A 619 13.44 17.81 0.34
N TRP A 620 13.27 18.98 0.95
CA TRP A 620 13.63 20.24 0.30
C TRP A 620 15.12 20.29 -0.06
N ARG A 621 16.01 19.80 0.83
CA ARG A 621 17.44 19.68 0.54
C ARG A 621 17.73 18.71 -0.61
N VAL A 622 17.04 17.58 -0.71
CA VAL A 622 17.20 16.65 -1.85
C VAL A 622 16.92 17.36 -3.18
N ALA A 623 15.94 18.26 -3.23
CA ALA A 623 15.59 18.99 -4.45
C ALA A 623 16.45 20.23 -4.73
N THR A 624 17.09 20.82 -3.71
CA THR A 624 17.68 22.17 -3.82
C THR A 624 19.13 22.28 -3.37
N ASN A 625 19.70 21.22 -2.77
CA ASN A 625 21.03 21.25 -2.20
C ASN A 625 21.89 20.07 -2.71
N PRO A 626 23.09 20.34 -3.24
CA PRO A 626 23.99 19.28 -3.69
C PRO A 626 24.44 18.36 -2.54
N ILE A 627 24.39 18.82 -1.29
CA ILE A 627 24.70 18.06 -0.08
C ILE A 627 23.39 17.70 0.62
N SER A 628 22.85 16.53 0.30
CA SER A 628 21.55 16.06 0.78
C SER A 628 21.60 14.59 1.20
N SER A 629 20.52 14.14 1.84
CA SER A 629 20.32 12.73 2.18
C SER A 629 20.28 11.78 0.97
N HIS A 630 20.12 12.30 -0.25
CA HIS A 630 20.07 11.51 -1.49
C HIS A 630 21.42 11.44 -2.21
N THR A 631 22.23 12.50 -2.11
CA THR A 631 23.52 12.62 -2.81
C THR A 631 24.71 12.21 -1.94
N CYS A 632 24.52 12.18 -0.61
CA CYS A 632 25.52 11.79 0.40
C CYS A 632 25.47 10.31 0.77
N LEU A 633 25.44 9.44 -0.24
CA LEU A 633 25.45 7.97 -0.10
C LEU A 633 26.82 7.39 -0.51
N GLY A 634 27.17 6.18 -0.06
CA GLY A 634 28.50 5.59 -0.28
C GLY A 634 29.67 6.41 0.30
N ASN A 635 30.83 6.40 -0.38
CA ASN A 635 32.05 7.06 0.08
C ASN A 635 32.09 8.55 -0.32
N ALA A 636 31.03 9.28 0.02
CA ALA A 636 30.86 10.71 -0.25
C ALA A 636 31.82 11.59 0.57
N SER A 637 31.83 12.90 0.28
CA SER A 637 32.77 13.87 0.89
C SER A 637 32.70 13.93 2.43
N ASP A 638 33.77 14.45 3.06
CA ASP A 638 33.80 14.67 4.51
C ASP A 638 32.62 15.51 5.03
N ILE A 639 32.10 16.43 4.20
CA ILE A 639 30.93 17.24 4.56
C ILE A 639 29.67 16.38 4.58
N CYS A 640 29.52 15.46 3.62
CA CYS A 640 28.46 14.46 3.62
C CYS A 640 28.54 13.59 4.87
N GLN A 641 29.73 13.05 5.20
CA GLN A 641 29.91 12.20 6.39
C GLN A 641 29.63 12.95 7.70
N LYS A 642 30.04 14.22 7.81
CA LYS A 642 29.74 15.05 8.99
C LYS A 642 28.25 15.35 9.16
N ARG A 643 27.50 15.49 8.06
CA ARG A 643 26.08 15.84 8.10
C ARG A 643 25.15 14.64 8.21
N TYR A 644 25.47 13.57 7.49
CA TYR A 644 24.60 12.40 7.30
C TYR A 644 25.19 11.11 7.86
N GLY A 645 26.36 11.17 8.50
CA GLY A 645 27.05 9.98 8.98
C GLY A 645 27.70 9.18 7.85
N PRO A 646 28.44 8.11 8.18
CA PRO A 646 28.89 7.15 7.19
C PRO A 646 27.69 6.41 6.59
N SER A 647 27.76 6.14 5.29
CA SER A 647 26.77 5.32 4.59
C SER A 647 26.70 3.90 5.19
N HIS A 648 25.51 3.29 5.15
CA HIS A 648 25.26 1.97 5.71
C HIS A 648 24.64 1.05 4.65
N ARG A 649 25.46 0.45 3.80
CA ARG A 649 24.95 -0.47 2.77
C ARG A 649 24.64 -1.84 3.36
N GLU A 650 23.41 -2.29 3.18
CA GLU A 650 22.93 -3.63 3.54
C GLU A 650 22.80 -4.52 2.31
N GLN A 651 22.75 -5.84 2.49
CA GLN A 651 22.33 -6.77 1.44
C GLN A 651 20.82 -6.99 1.50
N LYS A 652 20.13 -6.78 0.39
CA LYS A 652 18.70 -7.10 0.23
C LYS A 652 18.57 -8.35 -0.64
N PRO A 653 17.95 -9.43 -0.13
CA PRO A 653 17.83 -10.70 -0.84
C PRO A 653 17.00 -10.59 -2.11
#